data_AF-F5ZA59-F1
#
_entry.id   AF-F5ZA59-F1
#
_cell.length_a   1.000
_cell.length_b   1.000
_cell.length_c   1.000
_cell.angle_alpha   90.00
_cell.angle_beta   90.00
_cell.angle_gamma   90.00
#
_symmetry.space_group_name_H-M   'P 1'
#
loop_
_entity.id
_entity.type
_entity.pdbx_description
1 polymer ?
#
loop_
_entity_poly.entity_id
_entity_poly.type
_entity_poly.pdbx_seq_one_letter_code
_entity_poly.pdbx_strand_id
1 'polypeptide(L)'
;MKQNERQSRYIGTITSSICLAFICFYLIAPALGVEKIGINRAPQSLEEQSTLSTQAERQEWVKTVLSERFNLSKESALHTTSEQQLHSFKIVAVNQTYQNVPVVNSASRLVLNARHQPIYILGTHSNIEPLEPATATFNSEQALSTLSIANGADVASRLVYWPSPQGQHILAYEFEGEFSSSFGYALSQRVFVNATTGKELDREPLFHTAMHRQINNFSAACEEFKVKFPLIPPLTDRVEARAMKTHARTEGSAPSNDDSVETAFALLGNAYEFMDTVLGMDSIDGNGLRLNMFINVHFLKGMPTIQCYGDVFNAMWMSRKQSLYVPKEGLNYIEITMHELAHGIVSNGSNLEYSFQSGALNESIADSIGIAFRIWLEHANKQTNSTKIPREYWLLRMPSGPERDLADPSSLSFGESAYPDHMNDFLNWPIKKDRGGVHINSSIMNMAFFLMANGGKHPRHSSTSTVTGIGLYPAVRIVAQAASKLLVQNANFEDARFAYALAAEALHGKGSKEWVAVHQAMDAVGVTGTWSPPQEVPEPQPVPTPESESEPSPEPTPEPEQESQPVPQPTTPPPKAEEPLETNDRVHTSKNEADNNQLVIILILGSVGLCIALLALFKLKPAYSRSESPKGYSAENTPMGNSAATPNATPDNLVPRPSKQQKGNVNNSGSAAHQQASPYYLQSLEGNQKLNISSYTASKGEGFVIGRSLELVHLQLRDERISRRHLRIKSHSDYFTVEDLNSTHGTMLDGERLKAFLPAPIKHGQLLRIADFSYVFKVS
;
A
#
# COMPACT_ATOMS: atom_id res chain seq x y z
N MET A 1 12.35 -33.18 -69.41
CA MET A 1 11.96 -31.75 -69.59
C MET A 1 10.44 -31.71 -69.82
N LYS A 2 9.69 -30.80 -69.18
CA LYS A 2 8.21 -30.73 -69.05
C LYS A 2 7.53 -31.38 -67.83
N GLN A 3 8.27 -31.70 -66.77
CA GLN A 3 7.67 -31.97 -65.44
C GLN A 3 8.32 -31.21 -64.27
N ASN A 4 9.43 -30.49 -64.52
CA ASN A 4 10.13 -29.67 -63.51
C ASN A 4 9.90 -28.15 -63.63
N GLU A 5 9.10 -27.66 -64.58
CA GLU A 5 8.77 -26.22 -64.69
C GLU A 5 7.40 -25.85 -64.10
N ARG A 6 6.54 -26.83 -63.77
CA ARG A 6 5.25 -26.56 -63.11
C ARG A 6 5.33 -26.51 -61.58
N GLN A 7 6.38 -27.03 -60.96
CA GLN A 7 6.59 -26.88 -59.51
C GLN A 7 7.25 -25.54 -59.14
N SER A 8 8.04 -24.92 -60.03
CA SER A 8 8.68 -23.63 -59.73
C SER A 8 7.70 -22.44 -59.77
N ARG A 9 6.66 -22.46 -60.61
CA ARG A 9 5.63 -21.40 -60.64
C ARG A 9 4.52 -21.53 -59.59
N TYR A 10 4.39 -22.69 -58.94
CA TYR A 10 3.43 -22.89 -57.84
C TYR A 10 4.07 -22.58 -56.47
N ILE A 11 5.40 -22.71 -56.35
CA ILE A 11 6.14 -22.36 -55.13
C ILE A 11 6.43 -20.84 -55.09
N GLY A 12 6.61 -20.17 -56.24
CA GLY A 12 6.86 -18.72 -56.31
C GLY A 12 5.64 -17.83 -56.01
N THR A 13 4.41 -18.25 -56.32
CA THR A 13 3.18 -17.48 -56.02
C THR A 13 2.67 -17.72 -54.60
N ILE A 14 2.92 -18.91 -54.02
CA ILE A 14 2.57 -19.19 -52.63
C ILE A 14 3.56 -18.50 -51.67
N THR A 15 4.85 -18.44 -52.01
CA THR A 15 5.85 -17.72 -51.17
C THR A 15 5.73 -16.20 -51.26
N SER A 16 5.32 -15.64 -52.41
CA SER A 16 5.11 -14.20 -52.56
C SER A 16 3.79 -13.71 -51.92
N SER A 17 2.71 -14.49 -52.01
CA SER A 17 1.43 -14.16 -51.35
C SER A 17 1.46 -14.39 -49.84
N ILE A 18 2.23 -15.37 -49.35
CA ILE A 18 2.46 -15.57 -47.91
C ILE A 18 3.41 -14.49 -47.37
N CYS A 19 4.46 -14.08 -48.11
CA CYS A 19 5.28 -12.94 -47.70
C CYS A 19 4.51 -11.61 -47.70
N LEU A 20 3.65 -11.32 -48.69
CA LEU A 20 2.84 -10.09 -48.67
C LEU A 20 1.76 -10.12 -47.59
N ALA A 21 1.16 -11.28 -47.29
CA ALA A 21 0.22 -11.44 -46.20
C ALA A 21 0.91 -11.34 -44.83
N PHE A 22 2.13 -11.86 -44.65
CA PHE A 22 2.92 -11.69 -43.43
C PHE A 22 3.46 -10.25 -43.29
N ILE A 23 3.83 -9.58 -44.38
CA ILE A 23 4.27 -8.17 -44.35
C ILE A 23 3.07 -7.24 -44.09
N CYS A 24 1.86 -7.54 -44.60
CA CYS A 24 0.66 -6.77 -44.26
C CYS A 24 0.10 -7.11 -42.86
N PHE A 25 0.24 -8.35 -42.37
CA PHE A 25 -0.11 -8.69 -40.97
C PHE A 25 0.87 -8.06 -39.97
N TYR A 26 2.15 -7.90 -40.31
CA TYR A 26 3.13 -7.21 -39.46
C TYR A 26 3.15 -5.68 -39.61
N LEU A 27 2.59 -5.12 -40.68
CA LEU A 27 2.55 -3.66 -40.91
C LEU A 27 1.15 -3.03 -40.72
N ILE A 28 0.06 -3.80 -40.55
CA ILE A 28 -1.31 -3.24 -40.42
C ILE A 28 -2.08 -3.73 -39.17
N ALA A 29 -1.51 -4.61 -38.32
CA ALA A 29 -2.00 -4.81 -36.95
C ALA A 29 -0.83 -5.18 -36.03
N PRO A 30 -0.38 -4.26 -35.15
CA PRO A 30 -1.23 -3.57 -34.20
C PRO A 30 -1.21 -2.04 -34.39
N ALA A 31 -2.08 -1.53 -35.27
CA ALA A 31 -2.55 -0.14 -35.20
C ALA A 31 -3.91 -0.04 -34.49
N LEU A 32 -4.47 -1.16 -34.04
CA LEU A 32 -5.69 -1.23 -33.24
C LEU A 32 -5.41 -2.17 -32.06
N GLY A 33 -5.22 -1.59 -30.87
CA GLY A 33 -5.09 -2.33 -29.61
C GLY A 33 -3.74 -2.24 -28.89
N VAL A 34 -2.74 -1.52 -29.42
CA VAL A 34 -1.76 -0.87 -28.55
C VAL A 34 -2.33 0.51 -28.27
N GLU A 35 -3.23 0.57 -27.29
CA GLU A 35 -3.30 1.81 -26.51
C GLU A 35 -1.84 2.11 -26.16
N LYS A 36 -1.31 3.24 -26.62
CA LYS A 36 0.02 3.69 -26.20
C LYS A 36 -0.09 3.88 -24.69
N ILE A 37 0.18 2.81 -23.94
CA ILE A 37 0.20 2.75 -22.48
C ILE A 37 1.25 3.80 -22.07
N GLY A 38 0.81 5.02 -21.79
CA GLY A 38 1.67 6.16 -21.46
C GLY A 38 1.22 7.51 -22.02
N ILE A 39 0.64 7.59 -23.23
CA ILE A 39 0.44 8.92 -23.85
C ILE A 39 -0.77 9.70 -23.30
N ASN A 40 -1.75 9.03 -22.69
CA ASN A 40 -2.90 9.69 -22.04
C ASN A 40 -2.92 9.58 -20.51
N ARG A 41 -1.79 9.19 -19.88
CA ARG A 41 -1.68 9.05 -18.41
C ARG A 41 -0.84 10.14 -17.74
N ALA A 42 -0.30 11.10 -18.49
CA ALA A 42 0.30 12.27 -17.87
C ALA A 42 -0.82 13.02 -17.10
N PRO A 43 -0.70 13.24 -15.78
CA PRO A 43 -1.70 14.00 -15.05
C PRO A 43 -1.79 15.40 -15.64
N GLN A 44 -2.92 15.72 -16.27
CA GLN A 44 -3.19 17.06 -16.75
C GLN A 44 -3.30 17.97 -15.54
N SER A 45 -2.41 18.98 -15.47
CA SER A 45 -2.47 20.03 -14.47
C SER A 45 -3.90 20.57 -14.35
N LEU A 46 -4.39 20.63 -13.12
CA LEU A 46 -5.64 21.28 -12.76
C LEU A 46 -5.40 22.70 -12.23
N GLU A 47 -4.17 23.21 -12.35
CA GLU A 47 -3.87 24.60 -12.07
C GLU A 47 -4.87 25.48 -12.85
N GLU A 48 -5.38 26.54 -12.19
CA GLU A 48 -6.49 27.42 -12.64
C GLU A 48 -7.93 26.95 -12.33
N GLN A 49 -8.13 25.78 -11.71
CA GLN A 49 -9.45 25.40 -11.20
C GLN A 49 -9.87 26.26 -10.00
N SER A 50 -11.20 26.41 -9.85
CA SER A 50 -11.80 27.09 -8.70
C SER A 50 -11.40 26.40 -7.39
N THR A 51 -11.35 27.20 -6.32
CA THR A 51 -11.07 26.69 -4.98
C THR A 51 -12.26 25.85 -4.49
N LEU A 52 -11.99 24.64 -4.00
CA LEU A 52 -12.99 23.72 -3.47
C LEU A 52 -12.90 23.64 -1.94
N SER A 53 -13.31 24.73 -1.26
CA SER A 53 -13.14 24.91 0.19
C SER A 53 -13.97 23.92 1.00
N THR A 54 -15.17 23.61 0.54
CA THR A 54 -16.14 22.75 1.23
C THR A 54 -16.22 21.35 0.63
N GLN A 55 -16.65 20.38 1.44
CA GLN A 55 -16.88 19.01 0.95
C GLN A 55 -17.95 18.98 -0.15
N ALA A 56 -18.97 19.84 -0.07
CA ALA A 56 -20.02 19.95 -1.08
C ALA A 56 -19.48 20.43 -2.43
N GLU A 57 -18.61 21.46 -2.43
CA GLU A 57 -17.94 21.93 -3.65
C GLU A 57 -17.07 20.83 -4.26
N ARG A 58 -16.33 20.08 -3.43
CA ARG A 58 -15.52 18.94 -3.90
C ARG A 58 -16.36 17.84 -4.50
N GLN A 59 -17.45 17.46 -3.83
CA GLN A 59 -18.38 16.45 -4.30
C GLN A 59 -19.04 16.84 -5.63
N GLU A 60 -19.42 18.11 -5.79
CA GLU A 60 -20.00 18.59 -7.04
C GLU A 60 -18.97 18.65 -8.17
N TRP A 61 -17.75 19.10 -7.88
CA TRP A 61 -16.66 19.15 -8.86
C TRP A 61 -16.29 17.76 -9.37
N VAL A 62 -16.17 16.74 -8.50
CA VAL A 62 -15.88 15.37 -8.97
C VAL A 62 -17.05 14.79 -9.76
N LYS A 63 -18.30 15.08 -9.35
CA LYS A 63 -19.49 14.58 -10.03
C LYS A 63 -19.63 15.15 -11.44
N THR A 64 -19.22 16.39 -11.66
CA THR A 64 -19.38 17.11 -12.93
C THR A 64 -18.08 17.11 -13.73
N VAL A 65 -17.14 17.96 -13.35
CA VAL A 65 -15.88 18.23 -14.06
C VAL A 65 -15.06 16.96 -14.24
N LEU A 66 -14.92 16.16 -13.18
CA LEU A 66 -14.11 14.95 -13.25
C LEU A 66 -14.77 13.82 -14.05
N SER A 67 -16.08 13.62 -13.89
CA SER A 67 -16.83 12.64 -14.69
C SER A 67 -16.77 12.96 -16.18
N GLU A 68 -16.89 14.24 -16.55
CA GLU A 68 -16.76 14.69 -17.94
C GLU A 68 -15.35 14.45 -18.48
N ARG A 69 -14.32 14.75 -17.67
CA ARG A 69 -12.92 14.50 -18.04
C ARG A 69 -12.63 13.02 -18.32
N PHE A 70 -13.24 12.09 -17.58
CA PHE A 70 -13.12 10.65 -17.83
C PHE A 70 -14.10 10.11 -18.87
N ASN A 71 -14.92 10.98 -19.48
CA ASN A 71 -15.96 10.60 -20.45
C ASN A 71 -16.87 9.47 -19.92
N LEU A 72 -17.28 9.60 -18.66
CA LEU A 72 -18.13 8.61 -18.00
C LEU A 72 -19.58 8.70 -18.51
N SER A 73 -20.21 7.54 -18.65
CA SER A 73 -21.60 7.40 -19.02
C SER A 73 -22.51 7.99 -17.94
N LYS A 74 -23.76 8.30 -18.30
CA LYS A 74 -24.72 8.89 -17.35
C LYS A 74 -25.12 7.95 -16.21
N GLU A 75 -24.89 6.65 -16.42
CA GLU A 75 -25.09 5.60 -15.44
C GLU A 75 -23.96 5.57 -14.40
N SER A 76 -22.80 6.16 -14.70
CA SER A 76 -21.69 6.27 -13.77
C SER A 76 -21.68 7.62 -13.04
N ALA A 77 -21.29 7.60 -11.76
CA ALA A 77 -21.10 8.82 -10.98
C ALA A 77 -19.86 8.72 -10.08
N LEU A 78 -19.20 9.85 -9.85
CA LEU A 78 -18.04 9.94 -8.96
C LEU A 78 -18.42 10.60 -7.63
N HIS A 79 -17.81 10.10 -6.55
CA HIS A 79 -18.08 10.54 -5.19
C HIS A 79 -16.80 10.68 -4.38
N THR A 80 -16.71 11.74 -3.58
CA THR A 80 -15.65 11.88 -2.58
C THR A 80 -15.97 10.99 -1.38
N THR A 81 -15.02 10.20 -0.90
CA THR A 81 -15.25 9.20 0.16
C THR A 81 -14.49 9.47 1.44
N SER A 82 -13.23 9.87 1.34
CA SER A 82 -12.40 10.25 2.49
C SER A 82 -11.46 11.38 2.14
N GLU A 83 -11.02 12.10 3.17
CA GLU A 83 -10.04 13.17 3.04
C GLU A 83 -8.89 12.91 4.01
N GLN A 84 -7.67 13.04 3.52
CA GLN A 84 -6.47 12.90 4.32
C GLN A 84 -5.57 14.10 4.08
N GLN A 85 -4.94 14.60 5.15
CA GLN A 85 -3.92 15.62 5.02
C GLN A 85 -2.56 14.95 4.78
N LEU A 86 -1.86 15.38 3.74
CA LEU A 86 -0.46 15.05 3.49
C LEU A 86 0.33 16.36 3.45
N HIS A 87 0.82 16.81 4.61
CA HIS A 87 1.50 18.09 4.78
C HIS A 87 0.68 19.27 4.26
N SER A 88 1.13 19.98 3.22
CA SER A 88 0.41 21.10 2.60
C SER A 88 -0.71 20.68 1.65
N PHE A 89 -0.80 19.39 1.31
CA PHE A 89 -1.83 18.87 0.41
C PHE A 89 -2.97 18.21 1.17
N LYS A 90 -4.17 18.40 0.63
CA LYS A 90 -5.32 17.60 1.00
C LYS A 90 -5.56 16.58 -0.10
N ILE A 91 -5.54 15.30 0.27
CA ILE A 91 -5.78 14.17 -0.60
C ILE A 91 -7.22 13.73 -0.39
N VAL A 92 -8.01 13.77 -1.45
CA VAL A 92 -9.43 13.40 -1.45
C VAL A 92 -9.56 12.10 -2.22
N ALA A 93 -9.99 11.04 -1.55
CA ALA A 93 -10.34 9.80 -2.22
C ALA A 93 -11.63 9.97 -3.01
N VAL A 94 -11.61 9.54 -4.27
CA VAL A 94 -12.75 9.61 -5.17
C VAL A 94 -13.06 8.20 -5.66
N ASN A 95 -14.29 7.75 -5.49
CA ASN A 95 -14.74 6.42 -5.91
C ASN A 95 -15.87 6.55 -6.94
N GLN A 96 -15.99 5.56 -7.82
CA GLN A 96 -17.06 5.47 -8.79
C GLN A 96 -18.24 4.62 -8.30
N THR A 97 -19.44 5.00 -8.69
CA THR A 97 -20.63 4.15 -8.70
C THR A 97 -21.08 3.95 -10.15
N TYR A 98 -21.72 2.82 -10.44
CA TYR A 98 -22.46 2.56 -11.67
C TYR A 98 -23.88 2.13 -11.30
N GLN A 99 -24.89 2.80 -11.85
CA GLN A 99 -26.30 2.65 -11.48
C GLN A 99 -26.54 2.72 -9.96
N ASN A 100 -25.83 3.65 -9.29
CA ASN A 100 -25.81 3.83 -7.83
C ASN A 100 -25.20 2.67 -7.01
N VAL A 101 -24.57 1.69 -7.66
CA VAL A 101 -23.84 0.60 -7.01
C VAL A 101 -22.35 0.92 -7.02
N PRO A 102 -21.64 0.91 -5.87
CA PRO A 102 -20.21 1.16 -5.81
C PRO A 102 -19.42 0.22 -6.72
N VAL A 103 -18.40 0.76 -7.40
CA VAL A 103 -17.47 -0.02 -8.22
C VAL A 103 -16.18 -0.23 -7.44
N VAL A 104 -15.87 -1.48 -7.12
CA VAL A 104 -14.63 -1.86 -6.44
C VAL A 104 -13.45 -1.62 -7.38
N ASN A 105 -12.34 -1.13 -6.84
CA ASN A 105 -11.11 -0.78 -7.56
C ASN A 105 -11.24 0.30 -8.64
N SER A 106 -12.37 1.03 -8.67
CA SER A 106 -12.48 2.28 -9.42
C SER A 106 -12.32 3.46 -8.47
N ALA A 107 -11.07 3.77 -8.16
CA ALA A 107 -10.70 4.85 -7.26
C ALA A 107 -9.66 5.77 -7.89
N SER A 108 -9.77 7.06 -7.60
CA SER A 108 -8.75 8.06 -7.85
C SER A 108 -8.44 8.86 -6.57
N ARG A 109 -7.38 9.67 -6.62
CA ARG A 109 -7.00 10.62 -5.58
C ARG A 109 -6.98 12.01 -6.18
N LEU A 110 -7.91 12.85 -5.77
CA LEU A 110 -7.90 14.27 -6.07
C LEU A 110 -6.99 14.97 -5.07
N VAL A 111 -5.95 15.62 -5.57
CA VAL A 111 -4.95 16.33 -4.78
C VAL A 111 -5.29 17.82 -4.82
N LEU A 112 -5.46 18.39 -3.65
CA LEU A 112 -5.71 19.82 -3.46
C LEU A 112 -4.51 20.47 -2.79
N ASN A 113 -4.13 21.65 -3.27
CA ASN A 113 -3.07 22.45 -2.65
C ASN A 113 -3.55 23.10 -1.33
N ALA A 114 -2.67 23.85 -0.66
CA ALA A 114 -2.98 24.55 0.59
C ALA A 114 -4.13 25.58 0.47
N ARG A 115 -4.46 26.02 -0.74
CA ARG A 115 -5.62 26.89 -1.03
C ARG A 115 -6.87 26.11 -1.41
N HIS A 116 -6.87 24.78 -1.27
CA HIS A 116 -7.95 23.87 -1.69
C HIS A 116 -8.26 23.90 -3.20
N GLN A 117 -7.31 24.30 -4.04
CA GLN A 117 -7.48 24.20 -5.50
C GLN A 117 -7.06 22.80 -5.97
N PRO A 118 -7.86 22.15 -6.84
CA PRO A 118 -7.44 20.97 -7.58
C PRO A 118 -6.13 21.25 -8.30
N ILE A 119 -5.13 20.41 -8.07
CA ILE A 119 -3.86 20.50 -8.80
C ILE A 119 -3.61 19.24 -9.62
N TYR A 120 -4.01 18.06 -9.10
CA TYR A 120 -3.78 16.79 -9.77
C TYR A 120 -4.84 15.75 -9.42
N ILE A 121 -4.97 14.76 -10.30
CA ILE A 121 -5.76 13.54 -10.05
C ILE A 121 -4.90 12.34 -10.42
N LEU A 122 -4.81 11.40 -9.47
CA LEU A 122 -4.11 10.13 -9.62
C LEU A 122 -5.11 8.98 -9.74
N GLY A 123 -4.94 8.13 -10.75
CA GLY A 123 -5.84 7.03 -11.05
C GLY A 123 -6.87 7.35 -12.12
N THR A 124 -7.64 6.34 -12.51
CA THR A 124 -8.55 6.41 -13.66
C THR A 124 -9.93 5.89 -13.29
N HIS A 125 -10.95 6.45 -13.91
CA HIS A 125 -12.30 5.89 -13.92
C HIS A 125 -12.68 5.52 -15.36
N SER A 126 -13.41 4.43 -15.51
CA SER A 126 -13.78 3.87 -16.81
C SER A 126 -15.27 3.58 -16.87
N ASN A 127 -15.82 3.53 -18.07
CA ASN A 127 -17.19 3.04 -18.27
C ASN A 127 -17.29 1.56 -17.87
N ILE A 128 -18.38 1.21 -17.20
CA ILE A 128 -18.62 -0.13 -16.68
C ILE A 128 -19.52 -0.88 -17.66
N GLU A 129 -19.02 -2.01 -18.15
CA GLU A 129 -19.80 -2.99 -18.91
C GLU A 129 -19.91 -4.27 -18.05
N PRO A 130 -21.01 -4.42 -17.29
CA PRO A 130 -21.19 -5.60 -16.44
C PRO A 130 -21.30 -6.87 -17.26
N LEU A 131 -20.74 -7.97 -16.74
CA LEU A 131 -21.07 -9.31 -17.19
C LEU A 131 -22.52 -9.63 -16.82
N GLU A 132 -23.32 -10.01 -17.80
CA GLU A 132 -24.69 -10.47 -17.57
C GLU A 132 -24.71 -11.71 -16.66
N PRO A 133 -25.66 -11.79 -15.70
CA PRO A 133 -26.80 -10.88 -15.49
C PRO A 133 -26.46 -9.62 -14.68
N ALA A 134 -27.03 -8.47 -15.06
CA ALA A 134 -26.95 -7.21 -14.32
C ALA A 134 -27.78 -7.17 -13.00
N THR A 135 -28.43 -8.28 -12.64
CA THR A 135 -29.30 -8.41 -11.46
C THR A 135 -28.85 -9.55 -10.57
N ALA A 136 -28.88 -9.33 -9.25
CA ALA A 136 -28.54 -10.36 -8.27
C ALA A 136 -29.56 -11.51 -8.29
N THR A 137 -29.07 -12.74 -8.44
CA THR A 137 -29.90 -13.96 -8.35
C THR A 137 -30.03 -14.43 -6.90
N PHE A 138 -28.99 -14.19 -6.09
CA PHE A 138 -29.00 -14.42 -4.65
C PHE A 138 -29.35 -13.11 -3.94
N ASN A 139 -30.23 -13.17 -2.94
CA ASN A 139 -30.43 -12.03 -2.03
C ASN A 139 -29.29 -11.95 -1.00
N SER A 140 -29.18 -10.81 -0.30
CA SER A 140 -28.13 -10.56 0.70
C SER A 140 -28.05 -11.65 1.77
N GLU A 141 -29.19 -12.13 2.29
CA GLU A 141 -29.22 -13.16 3.33
C GLU A 141 -28.73 -14.51 2.81
N GLN A 142 -29.12 -14.89 1.59
CA GLN A 142 -28.67 -16.11 0.93
C GLN A 142 -27.17 -16.07 0.66
N ALA A 143 -26.64 -14.94 0.17
CA ALA A 143 -25.21 -14.76 -0.03
C ALA A 143 -24.44 -14.75 1.32
N LEU A 144 -24.98 -14.10 2.35
CA LEU A 144 -24.38 -14.09 3.69
C LEU A 144 -24.39 -15.48 4.33
N SER A 145 -25.42 -16.30 4.07
CA SER A 145 -25.52 -17.68 4.57
C SER A 145 -24.43 -18.62 4.04
N THR A 146 -23.71 -18.22 2.98
CA THR A 146 -22.55 -18.98 2.49
C THR A 146 -21.29 -18.69 3.30
N LEU A 147 -21.33 -17.66 4.16
CA LEU A 147 -20.22 -17.23 5.01
C LEU A 147 -20.38 -17.74 6.45
N SER A 148 -19.25 -17.99 7.11
CA SER A 148 -19.21 -18.34 8.53
C SER A 148 -19.16 -17.08 9.37
N ILE A 149 -20.29 -16.61 9.89
CA ILE A 149 -20.37 -15.40 10.74
C ILE A 149 -19.94 -15.75 12.17
N ALA A 150 -19.35 -14.79 12.90
CA ALA A 150 -19.08 -14.93 14.32
C ALA A 150 -20.39 -14.89 15.15
N ASN A 151 -20.42 -15.65 16.25
CA ASN A 151 -21.65 -15.78 17.04
C ASN A 151 -22.06 -14.43 17.65
N GLY A 152 -23.26 -13.93 17.31
CA GLY A 152 -23.76 -12.62 17.76
C GLY A 152 -23.15 -11.42 17.05
N ALA A 153 -22.43 -11.61 15.94
CA ALA A 153 -21.85 -10.52 15.18
C ALA A 153 -22.89 -9.85 14.27
N ASP A 154 -22.90 -8.51 14.30
CA ASP A 154 -23.60 -7.71 13.31
C ASP A 154 -22.74 -7.64 12.03
N VAL A 155 -23.35 -7.95 10.89
CA VAL A 155 -22.70 -7.90 9.57
C VAL A 155 -23.46 -6.92 8.69
N ALA A 156 -22.81 -5.82 8.34
CA ALA A 156 -23.33 -4.88 7.35
C ALA A 156 -23.19 -5.48 5.94
N SER A 157 -24.11 -5.17 5.03
CA SER A 157 -24.03 -5.60 3.64
C SER A 157 -24.39 -4.49 2.67
N ARG A 158 -23.76 -4.52 1.49
CA ARG A 158 -24.17 -3.72 0.32
C ARG A 158 -23.85 -4.45 -0.99
N LEU A 159 -24.53 -4.07 -2.06
CA LEU A 159 -24.14 -4.50 -3.42
C LEU A 159 -22.96 -3.67 -3.91
N VAL A 160 -22.10 -4.30 -4.70
CA VAL A 160 -20.96 -3.67 -5.39
C VAL A 160 -20.75 -4.30 -6.77
N TYR A 161 -20.10 -3.57 -7.67
CA TYR A 161 -19.50 -4.11 -8.89
C TYR A 161 -18.05 -4.47 -8.62
N TRP A 162 -17.74 -5.77 -8.66
CA TRP A 162 -16.41 -6.32 -8.43
C TRP A 162 -15.68 -6.58 -9.75
N PRO A 163 -14.42 -6.16 -9.92
CA PRO A 163 -13.67 -6.39 -11.14
C PRO A 163 -13.21 -7.85 -11.27
N SER A 164 -13.34 -8.41 -12.46
CA SER A 164 -12.79 -9.72 -12.82
C SER A 164 -11.36 -9.58 -13.33
N PRO A 165 -10.54 -10.64 -13.28
CA PRO A 165 -9.18 -10.63 -13.85
C PRO A 165 -9.14 -10.34 -15.36
N GLN A 166 -10.28 -10.43 -16.06
CA GLN A 166 -10.42 -10.13 -17.48
C GLN A 166 -10.84 -8.67 -17.75
N GLY A 167 -10.93 -7.83 -16.71
CA GLY A 167 -11.31 -6.42 -16.80
C GLY A 167 -12.82 -6.16 -16.88
N GLN A 168 -13.65 -7.19 -16.72
CA GLN A 168 -15.11 -7.07 -16.71
C GLN A 168 -15.63 -6.95 -15.28
N HIS A 169 -16.81 -6.36 -15.07
CA HIS A 169 -17.36 -6.19 -13.72
C HIS A 169 -18.49 -7.18 -13.46
N ILE A 170 -18.47 -7.82 -12.29
CA ILE A 170 -19.50 -8.75 -11.83
C ILE A 170 -20.22 -8.16 -10.62
N LEU A 171 -21.52 -8.39 -10.52
CA LEU A 171 -22.28 -7.96 -9.35
C LEU A 171 -21.96 -8.85 -8.15
N ALA A 172 -21.67 -8.25 -7.00
CA ALA A 172 -21.28 -8.93 -5.76
C ALA A 172 -21.90 -8.26 -4.54
N TYR A 173 -22.03 -9.00 -3.43
CA TYR A 173 -22.25 -8.46 -2.11
C TYR A 173 -20.92 -8.23 -1.42
N GLU A 174 -20.74 -7.05 -0.84
CA GLU A 174 -19.72 -6.74 0.14
C GLU A 174 -20.36 -6.87 1.53
N PHE A 175 -19.79 -7.72 2.37
CA PHE A 175 -20.18 -7.90 3.76
C PHE A 175 -19.08 -7.40 4.67
N GLU A 176 -19.42 -6.55 5.64
CA GLU A 176 -18.47 -6.03 6.62
C GLU A 176 -18.92 -6.45 8.02
N GLY A 177 -18.08 -7.16 8.76
CA GLY A 177 -18.41 -7.65 10.08
C GLY A 177 -17.45 -8.71 10.59
N GLU A 178 -17.80 -9.38 11.69
CA GLU A 178 -16.96 -10.44 12.24
C GLU A 178 -17.33 -11.80 11.67
N PHE A 179 -16.34 -12.47 11.07
CA PHE A 179 -16.51 -13.79 10.49
C PHE A 179 -15.68 -14.81 11.25
N SER A 180 -16.32 -15.95 11.53
CA SER A 180 -15.66 -17.12 12.07
C SER A 180 -14.77 -17.74 11.01
N SER A 181 -13.47 -17.80 11.29
CA SER A 181 -12.58 -18.73 10.60
C SER A 181 -13.00 -20.18 10.89
N SER A 182 -12.56 -21.12 10.04
CA SER A 182 -12.68 -22.57 10.25
C SER A 182 -11.99 -23.08 11.53
N PHE A 183 -11.34 -22.19 12.29
CA PHE A 183 -10.70 -22.46 13.58
C PHE A 183 -11.36 -21.81 14.78
N GLY A 184 -12.48 -21.12 14.58
CA GLY A 184 -13.28 -20.53 15.65
C GLY A 184 -12.80 -19.17 16.15
N TYR A 185 -11.89 -18.50 15.44
CA TYR A 185 -11.62 -17.07 15.67
C TYR A 185 -12.62 -16.22 14.90
N ALA A 186 -13.17 -15.22 15.58
CA ALA A 186 -13.88 -14.11 14.96
C ALA A 186 -12.87 -13.09 14.44
N LEU A 187 -12.90 -12.79 13.14
CA LEU A 187 -12.07 -11.75 12.55
C LEU A 187 -12.97 -10.67 11.95
N SER A 188 -12.72 -9.41 12.31
CA SER A 188 -13.37 -8.28 11.65
C SER A 188 -12.82 -8.15 10.24
N GLN A 189 -13.69 -8.31 9.25
CA GLN A 189 -13.32 -8.41 7.84
C GLN A 189 -14.41 -7.80 6.95
N ARG A 190 -14.01 -7.42 5.76
CA ARG A 190 -14.85 -7.25 4.58
C ARG A 190 -14.78 -8.51 3.72
N VAL A 191 -15.90 -9.01 3.21
CA VAL A 191 -16.00 -10.24 2.42
C VAL A 191 -16.83 -9.97 1.17
N PHE A 192 -16.34 -10.37 0.01
CA PHE A 192 -17.02 -10.19 -1.25
C PHE A 192 -17.60 -11.53 -1.73
N VAL A 193 -18.88 -11.57 -2.06
CA VAL A 193 -19.59 -12.77 -2.52
C VAL A 193 -20.30 -12.47 -3.82
N ASN A 194 -20.07 -13.29 -4.84
CA ASN A 194 -20.71 -13.14 -6.15
C ASN A 194 -22.24 -13.21 -6.01
N ALA A 195 -22.95 -12.15 -6.43
CA ALA A 195 -24.39 -12.02 -6.21
C ALA A 195 -25.23 -12.93 -7.11
N THR A 196 -24.62 -13.59 -8.09
CA THR A 196 -25.27 -14.51 -9.04
C THR A 196 -25.02 -15.97 -8.69
N THR A 197 -23.89 -16.29 -8.08
CA THR A 197 -23.46 -17.68 -7.81
C THR A 197 -23.33 -18.01 -6.32
N GLY A 198 -23.31 -17.01 -5.43
CA GLY A 198 -23.09 -17.19 -3.99
C GLY A 198 -21.66 -17.56 -3.61
N LYS A 199 -20.72 -17.58 -4.58
CA LYS A 199 -19.32 -17.93 -4.35
C LYS A 199 -18.55 -16.74 -3.76
N GLU A 200 -17.78 -16.98 -2.70
CA GLU A 200 -16.81 -16.01 -2.16
C GLU A 200 -15.77 -15.64 -3.24
N LEU A 201 -15.59 -14.33 -3.44
CA LEU A 201 -14.65 -13.73 -4.37
C LEU A 201 -13.36 -13.35 -3.64
N ASP A 202 -13.49 -12.62 -2.52
CA ASP A 202 -12.36 -12.08 -1.76
C ASP A 202 -12.70 -11.73 -0.30
N ARG A 203 -11.67 -11.43 0.51
CA ARG A 203 -11.78 -11.11 1.95
C ARG A 203 -10.64 -10.20 2.44
N GLU A 204 -10.95 -9.12 3.14
CA GLU A 204 -10.04 -8.06 3.64
C GLU A 204 -10.20 -7.86 5.16
N PRO A 205 -9.15 -7.83 6.00
CA PRO A 205 -9.28 -7.58 7.46
C PRO A 205 -9.41 -6.11 7.89
N LEU A 206 -9.94 -5.82 9.11
CA LEU A 206 -10.32 -4.47 9.60
C LEU A 206 -9.80 -4.09 11.03
N PHE A 207 -8.52 -4.24 11.39
CA PHE A 207 -8.04 -4.03 12.80
C PHE A 207 -7.07 -2.84 13.00
N HIS A 208 -7.13 -2.13 14.14
CA HIS A 208 -6.23 -1.00 14.52
C HIS A 208 -5.77 -1.02 16.02
N THR A 209 -4.47 -0.95 16.33
CA THR A 209 -3.86 -1.00 17.69
C THR A 209 -2.52 -0.22 17.81
N ALA A 210 -1.73 -0.34 18.89
CA ALA A 210 -0.35 0.17 19.01
C ALA A 210 0.66 -0.71 18.24
N MET A 211 1.98 -0.59 18.49
CA MET A 211 2.90 -1.71 18.22
C MET A 211 2.33 -2.97 18.85
N HIS A 212 1.85 -3.85 17.98
CA HIS A 212 1.09 -5.02 18.36
C HIS A 212 1.60 -6.15 17.49
N ARG A 213 2.40 -7.02 18.09
CA ARG A 213 3.08 -8.10 17.39
C ARG A 213 2.56 -9.43 17.89
N GLN A 214 2.52 -10.39 16.97
CA GLN A 214 2.32 -11.79 17.31
C GLN A 214 3.20 -12.66 16.44
N ILE A 215 4.03 -13.48 17.09
CA ILE A 215 4.83 -14.52 16.45
C ILE A 215 4.18 -15.87 16.74
N ASN A 216 4.00 -16.68 15.70
CA ASN A 216 3.37 -18.00 15.78
C ASN A 216 4.39 -19.06 15.36
N ASN A 217 4.77 -19.95 16.26
CA ASN A 217 5.69 -21.05 15.94
C ASN A 217 4.92 -22.14 15.17
N PHE A 218 5.04 -22.13 13.84
CA PHE A 218 4.28 -23.03 12.98
C PHE A 218 4.75 -24.48 13.09
N SER A 219 6.07 -24.70 13.19
CA SER A 219 6.64 -26.04 13.34
C SER A 219 6.22 -26.71 14.66
N ALA A 220 6.15 -25.95 15.77
CA ALA A 220 5.63 -26.49 17.04
C ALA A 220 4.18 -27.00 16.92
N ALA A 221 3.34 -26.29 16.15
CA ALA A 221 1.99 -26.76 15.84
C ALA A 221 2.01 -28.00 14.92
N CYS A 222 2.89 -28.04 13.91
CA CYS A 222 3.06 -29.21 13.04
C CYS A 222 3.45 -30.48 13.81
N GLU A 223 4.39 -30.36 14.75
CA GLU A 223 4.83 -31.46 15.61
C GLU A 223 3.70 -32.00 16.48
N GLU A 224 2.89 -31.12 17.04
CA GLU A 224 1.71 -31.50 17.83
C GLU A 224 0.70 -32.30 16.99
N PHE A 225 0.46 -31.87 15.75
CA PHE A 225 -0.41 -32.57 14.80
C PHE A 225 0.23 -33.81 14.17
N LYS A 226 1.53 -34.06 14.38
CA LYS A 226 2.31 -35.16 13.81
C LYS A 226 2.20 -35.23 12.28
N VAL A 227 2.19 -34.07 11.62
CA VAL A 227 2.04 -33.98 10.15
C VAL A 227 3.33 -34.48 9.48
N LYS A 228 3.19 -35.48 8.60
CA LYS A 228 4.31 -36.07 7.82
C LYS A 228 4.04 -36.11 6.31
N PHE A 229 3.02 -35.41 5.86
CA PHE A 229 2.54 -35.38 4.48
C PHE A 229 2.22 -33.93 4.08
N PRO A 230 2.14 -33.61 2.78
CA PRO A 230 1.91 -32.24 2.34
C PRO A 230 0.67 -31.64 2.99
N LEU A 231 0.82 -30.44 3.55
CA LEU A 231 -0.28 -29.64 4.06
C LEU A 231 -1.15 -29.15 2.90
N ILE A 232 -2.42 -29.55 2.99
CA ILE A 232 -3.51 -29.09 2.12
C ILE A 232 -4.68 -28.61 2.98
N PRO A 233 -5.44 -27.60 2.54
CA PRO A 233 -6.67 -27.20 3.24
C PRO A 233 -7.64 -28.38 3.42
N PRO A 234 -8.35 -28.48 4.57
CA PRO A 234 -8.38 -27.53 5.69
C PRO A 234 -7.35 -27.83 6.79
N LEU A 235 -6.40 -28.75 6.59
CA LEU A 235 -5.40 -29.09 7.62
C LEU A 235 -4.40 -27.96 7.82
N THR A 236 -3.96 -27.30 6.75
CA THR A 236 -3.05 -26.14 6.81
C THR A 236 -3.57 -25.10 7.80
N ASP A 237 -4.82 -24.74 7.64
CA ASP A 237 -5.41 -23.68 8.44
C ASP A 237 -5.64 -24.14 9.91
N ARG A 238 -5.86 -25.46 10.17
CA ARG A 238 -5.91 -26.03 11.54
C ARG A 238 -4.58 -25.88 12.26
N VAL A 239 -3.49 -26.12 11.54
CA VAL A 239 -2.13 -25.98 12.09
C VAL A 239 -1.83 -24.51 12.37
N GLU A 240 -2.16 -23.59 11.45
CA GLU A 240 -1.99 -22.15 11.67
C GLU A 240 -2.74 -21.67 12.92
N ALA A 241 -4.01 -22.03 13.05
CA ALA A 241 -4.79 -21.63 14.20
C ALA A 241 -4.29 -22.21 15.50
N ARG A 242 -3.75 -23.44 15.48
CA ARG A 242 -3.08 -23.99 16.65
C ARG A 242 -1.86 -23.19 17.01
N ALA A 243 -1.01 -22.85 16.02
CA ALA A 243 0.16 -22.02 16.24
C ALA A 243 -0.23 -20.68 16.89
N MET A 244 -1.30 -20.03 16.39
CA MET A 244 -1.83 -18.78 16.98
C MET A 244 -2.39 -18.94 18.39
N LYS A 245 -2.98 -20.09 18.72
CA LYS A 245 -3.64 -20.29 20.02
C LYS A 245 -2.68 -20.62 21.13
N THR A 246 -1.74 -21.53 20.86
CA THR A 246 -0.98 -22.22 21.89
C THR A 246 0.52 -22.11 21.73
N HIS A 247 1.01 -21.68 20.56
CA HIS A 247 2.43 -21.54 20.26
C HIS A 247 2.75 -20.10 19.83
N ALA A 248 2.05 -19.14 20.43
CA ALA A 248 2.15 -17.73 20.10
C ALA A 248 2.90 -16.95 21.18
N ARG A 249 3.73 -16.01 20.73
CA ARG A 249 4.32 -14.93 21.52
C ARG A 249 3.62 -13.64 21.13
N THR A 250 2.86 -13.04 22.05
CA THR A 250 2.08 -11.82 21.82
C THR A 250 2.69 -10.64 22.56
N GLU A 251 2.33 -9.41 22.17
CA GLU A 251 2.73 -8.20 22.89
C GLU A 251 2.37 -8.31 24.39
N GLY A 252 3.31 -7.97 25.27
CA GLY A 252 3.12 -8.02 26.73
C GLY A 252 3.10 -9.41 27.37
N SER A 253 3.10 -10.51 26.61
CA SER A 253 3.20 -11.86 27.20
C SER A 253 4.59 -12.10 27.81
N ALA A 254 4.75 -13.18 28.58
CA ALA A 254 6.07 -13.64 28.98
C ALA A 254 6.91 -14.03 27.74
N PRO A 255 8.25 -13.89 27.79
CA PRO A 255 9.14 -14.42 26.76
C PRO A 255 8.94 -15.92 26.52
N SER A 256 9.10 -16.34 25.27
CA SER A 256 9.16 -17.74 24.85
C SER A 256 10.50 -18.35 25.23
N ASN A 257 10.53 -19.67 25.42
CA ASN A 257 11.77 -20.45 25.58
C ASN A 257 12.40 -20.87 24.23
N ASP A 258 11.81 -20.46 23.11
CA ASP A 258 12.30 -20.75 21.76
C ASP A 258 13.03 -19.52 21.18
N ASP A 259 14.33 -19.66 20.93
CA ASP A 259 15.18 -18.57 20.42
C ASP A 259 14.71 -18.01 19.07
N SER A 260 14.14 -18.85 18.20
CA SER A 260 13.61 -18.39 16.90
C SER A 260 12.40 -17.49 17.09
N VAL A 261 11.55 -17.79 18.09
CA VAL A 261 10.38 -16.97 18.45
C VAL A 261 10.83 -15.61 18.97
N GLU A 262 11.79 -15.56 19.89
CA GLU A 262 12.27 -14.29 20.45
C GLU A 262 13.06 -13.46 19.43
N THR A 263 13.86 -14.11 18.57
CA THR A 263 14.56 -13.45 17.45
C THR A 263 13.56 -12.80 16.50
N ALA A 264 12.52 -13.53 16.10
CA ALA A 264 11.47 -13.00 15.24
C ALA A 264 10.67 -11.88 15.92
N PHE A 265 10.38 -12.02 17.23
CA PHE A 265 9.66 -10.99 17.99
C PHE A 265 10.46 -9.68 18.04
N ALA A 266 11.76 -9.76 18.30
CA ALA A 266 12.67 -8.61 18.27
C ALA A 266 12.78 -8.00 16.86
N LEU A 267 12.93 -8.83 15.83
CA LEU A 267 13.00 -8.39 14.43
C LEU A 267 11.73 -7.64 14.01
N LEU A 268 10.55 -8.14 14.37
CA LEU A 268 9.27 -7.49 14.06
C LEU A 268 9.07 -6.19 14.86
N GLY A 269 9.70 -6.07 16.03
CA GLY A 269 9.81 -4.81 16.77
C GLY A 269 10.68 -3.78 16.07
N ASN A 270 11.85 -4.21 15.57
CA ASN A 270 12.72 -3.37 14.75
C ASN A 270 12.00 -2.92 13.46
N ALA A 271 11.24 -3.81 12.83
CA ALA A 271 10.45 -3.48 11.65
C ALA A 271 9.39 -2.41 11.95
N TYR A 272 8.67 -2.53 13.08
CA TYR A 272 7.73 -1.49 13.52
C TYR A 272 8.44 -0.15 13.78
N GLU A 273 9.56 -0.16 14.51
CA GLU A 273 10.34 1.05 14.77
C GLU A 273 10.82 1.71 13.47
N PHE A 274 11.27 0.92 12.49
CA PHE A 274 11.64 1.44 11.18
C PHE A 274 10.44 2.07 10.45
N MET A 275 9.27 1.41 10.44
CA MET A 275 8.05 1.96 9.85
C MET A 275 7.65 3.29 10.51
N ASP A 276 7.65 3.36 11.84
CA ASP A 276 7.27 4.56 12.57
C ASP A 276 8.29 5.70 12.37
N THR A 277 9.56 5.44 12.66
CA THR A 277 10.59 6.48 12.71
C THR A 277 11.13 6.87 11.33
N VAL A 278 11.27 5.91 10.42
CA VAL A 278 11.85 6.15 9.08
C VAL A 278 10.75 6.38 8.06
N LEU A 279 9.71 5.54 8.00
CA LEU A 279 8.65 5.69 7.00
C LEU A 279 7.56 6.69 7.42
N GLY A 280 7.44 7.01 8.71
CA GLY A 280 6.36 7.85 9.24
C GLY A 280 5.01 7.13 9.20
N MET A 281 4.99 5.84 9.52
CA MET A 281 3.81 4.96 9.46
C MET A 281 3.64 4.17 10.76
N ASP A 282 2.45 4.26 11.37
CA ASP A 282 2.07 3.38 12.48
C ASP A 282 1.68 2.00 11.91
N SER A 283 2.62 1.05 11.89
CA SER A 283 2.46 -0.27 11.27
C SER A 283 2.24 -0.24 9.73
N ILE A 284 1.96 -1.42 9.15
CA ILE A 284 1.85 -1.63 7.69
C ILE A 284 0.65 -0.92 7.06
N ASP A 285 -0.41 -0.64 7.82
CA ASP A 285 -1.60 0.10 7.34
C ASP A 285 -1.55 1.60 7.66
N GLY A 286 -0.49 2.05 8.35
CA GLY A 286 -0.37 3.41 8.88
C GLY A 286 -1.32 3.73 10.03
N ASN A 287 -2.07 2.74 10.55
CA ASN A 287 -3.07 2.88 11.61
C ASN A 287 -2.95 1.78 12.70
N GLY A 288 -1.78 1.15 12.80
CA GLY A 288 -1.42 0.29 13.92
C GLY A 288 -1.94 -1.14 13.82
N LEU A 289 -2.15 -1.65 12.60
CA LEU A 289 -2.51 -3.05 12.37
C LEU A 289 -1.53 -4.01 13.06
N ARG A 290 -2.04 -5.10 13.64
CA ARG A 290 -1.21 -6.12 14.27
C ARG A 290 -0.26 -6.75 13.25
N LEU A 291 1.04 -6.74 13.54
CA LEU A 291 2.05 -7.46 12.78
C LEU A 291 2.01 -8.93 13.19
N ASN A 292 1.42 -9.78 12.33
CA ASN A 292 1.32 -11.22 12.56
C ASN A 292 2.35 -11.97 11.70
N MET A 293 3.16 -12.81 12.33
CA MET A 293 4.21 -13.57 11.66
C MET A 293 4.16 -15.04 12.07
N PHE A 294 4.15 -15.95 11.10
CA PHE A 294 4.38 -17.37 11.29
C PHE A 294 5.84 -17.67 10.98
N ILE A 295 6.51 -18.31 11.93
CA ILE A 295 7.92 -18.67 11.81
C ILE A 295 8.11 -20.18 11.79
N ASN A 296 9.29 -20.62 11.36
CA ASN A 296 9.62 -22.03 11.19
C ASN A 296 8.64 -22.73 10.24
N VAL A 297 8.15 -22.00 9.23
CA VAL A 297 7.40 -22.59 8.12
C VAL A 297 8.36 -23.23 7.13
N HIS A 298 7.86 -24.17 6.34
CA HIS A 298 8.64 -24.80 5.28
C HIS A 298 7.94 -24.64 3.93
N PHE A 299 8.72 -24.78 2.86
CA PHE A 299 8.21 -24.82 1.50
C PHE A 299 8.75 -26.03 0.76
N LEU A 300 7.94 -26.56 -0.17
CA LEU A 300 8.28 -27.71 -0.99
C LEU A 300 8.37 -27.29 -2.46
N LYS A 301 9.30 -27.91 -3.18
CA LYS A 301 9.50 -27.64 -4.61
C LYS A 301 8.21 -27.88 -5.40
N GLY A 302 7.79 -26.88 -6.17
CA GLY A 302 6.57 -26.95 -6.98
C GLY A 302 5.26 -26.78 -6.19
N MET A 303 5.32 -26.53 -4.88
CA MET A 303 4.16 -26.20 -4.06
C MET A 303 4.29 -24.80 -3.46
N PRO A 304 3.52 -23.81 -3.95
CA PRO A 304 3.62 -22.43 -3.51
C PRO A 304 2.86 -22.16 -2.19
N THR A 305 2.76 -23.15 -1.31
CA THR A 305 2.02 -23.07 -0.05
C THR A 305 2.91 -23.47 1.12
N ILE A 306 2.61 -22.96 2.31
CA ILE A 306 3.34 -23.32 3.53
C ILE A 306 3.15 -24.80 3.89
N GLN A 307 4.20 -25.39 4.43
CA GLN A 307 4.32 -26.81 4.74
C GLN A 307 4.92 -27.02 6.14
N CYS A 308 4.71 -28.21 6.69
CA CYS A 308 5.33 -28.64 7.95
C CYS A 308 6.76 -29.16 7.78
N TYR A 309 7.18 -29.45 6.55
CA TYR A 309 8.51 -29.89 6.20
C TYR A 309 8.82 -29.44 4.77
N GLY A 310 10.10 -29.34 4.46
CA GLY A 310 10.57 -28.90 3.16
C GLY A 310 11.93 -28.25 3.26
N ASP A 311 12.59 -28.16 2.12
CA ASP A 311 13.98 -27.75 1.93
C ASP A 311 14.11 -26.56 0.98
N VAL A 312 12.98 -26.00 0.52
CA VAL A 312 12.97 -24.81 -0.32
C VAL A 312 12.91 -23.58 0.57
N PHE A 313 13.89 -22.70 0.39
CA PHE A 313 13.85 -21.38 0.98
C PHE A 313 12.84 -20.53 0.20
N ASN A 314 11.82 -20.04 0.90
CA ASN A 314 10.89 -19.04 0.40
C ASN A 314 10.32 -18.27 1.59
N ALA A 315 9.79 -17.07 1.37
CA ALA A 315 8.97 -16.37 2.34
C ALA A 315 7.72 -15.85 1.61
N MET A 316 6.68 -15.48 2.35
CA MET A 316 5.53 -14.83 1.71
C MET A 316 4.74 -13.97 2.66
N TRP A 317 4.23 -12.87 2.14
CA TRP A 317 3.06 -12.19 2.66
C TRP A 317 1.76 -12.76 2.09
N MET A 318 0.80 -13.04 2.97
CA MET A 318 -0.56 -13.38 2.55
C MET A 318 -1.53 -12.26 2.94
N SER A 319 -1.84 -11.36 2.00
CA SER A 319 -2.69 -10.18 2.23
C SER A 319 -4.04 -10.51 2.85
N ARG A 320 -4.70 -11.59 2.41
CA ARG A 320 -6.00 -12.03 2.98
C ARG A 320 -5.92 -12.42 4.45
N LYS A 321 -4.77 -12.95 4.87
CA LYS A 321 -4.51 -13.37 6.25
C LYS A 321 -3.82 -12.27 7.06
N GLN A 322 -3.42 -11.16 6.43
CA GLN A 322 -2.59 -10.10 7.03
C GLN A 322 -1.43 -10.70 7.85
N SER A 323 -0.75 -11.67 7.24
CA SER A 323 0.22 -12.53 7.92
C SER A 323 1.44 -12.77 7.04
N LEU A 324 2.58 -12.65 7.69
CA LEU A 324 3.90 -12.93 7.14
C LEU A 324 4.31 -14.37 7.49
N TYR A 325 4.91 -15.09 6.54
CA TYR A 325 5.36 -16.48 6.72
C TYR A 325 6.83 -16.61 6.36
N VAL A 326 7.67 -16.98 7.34
CA VAL A 326 9.13 -16.98 7.17
C VAL A 326 9.75 -18.28 7.73
N PRO A 327 10.62 -18.95 6.96
CA PRO A 327 11.38 -20.10 7.43
C PRO A 327 12.40 -19.65 8.48
N LYS A 328 12.92 -20.57 9.28
CA LYS A 328 13.88 -20.23 10.33
C LYS A 328 15.11 -19.51 9.76
N GLU A 329 15.59 -19.97 8.62
CA GLU A 329 16.73 -19.41 7.89
C GLU A 329 16.47 -17.97 7.44
N GLY A 330 15.20 -17.62 7.16
CA GLY A 330 14.79 -16.30 6.70
C GLY A 330 14.99 -15.19 7.73
N LEU A 331 15.11 -15.54 9.01
CA LEU A 331 15.47 -14.59 10.07
C LEU A 331 16.90 -14.05 9.92
N ASN A 332 17.76 -14.72 9.15
CA ASN A 332 19.11 -14.24 8.81
C ASN A 332 19.14 -13.35 7.54
N TYR A 333 18.03 -13.31 6.79
CA TYR A 333 17.87 -12.50 5.58
C TYR A 333 16.78 -11.46 5.84
N ILE A 334 17.10 -10.52 6.73
CA ILE A 334 16.16 -9.54 7.27
C ILE A 334 15.53 -8.66 6.18
N GLU A 335 16.24 -8.43 5.07
CA GLU A 335 15.74 -7.71 3.91
C GLU A 335 14.58 -8.45 3.23
N ILE A 336 14.58 -9.78 3.23
CA ILE A 336 13.48 -10.59 2.69
C ILE A 336 12.30 -10.53 3.63
N THR A 337 12.56 -10.71 4.94
CA THR A 337 11.50 -10.63 5.95
C THR A 337 10.77 -9.29 5.89
N MET A 338 11.52 -8.19 5.69
CA MET A 338 10.93 -6.86 5.53
C MET A 338 10.35 -6.61 4.14
N HIS A 339 10.91 -7.18 3.07
CA HIS A 339 10.32 -7.18 1.73
C HIS A 339 8.90 -7.77 1.79
N GLU A 340 8.74 -8.95 2.39
CA GLU A 340 7.41 -9.55 2.54
C GLU A 340 6.49 -8.67 3.37
N LEU A 341 6.97 -8.11 4.48
CA LEU A 341 6.16 -7.21 5.30
C LEU A 341 5.74 -5.94 4.54
N ALA A 342 6.57 -5.46 3.61
CA ALA A 342 6.28 -4.30 2.77
C ALA A 342 5.16 -4.56 1.74
N HIS A 343 4.93 -5.81 1.31
CA HIS A 343 3.67 -6.13 0.60
C HIS A 343 2.43 -5.86 1.46
N GLY A 344 2.56 -5.94 2.79
CA GLY A 344 1.55 -5.47 3.74
C GLY A 344 1.22 -3.99 3.56
N ILE A 345 2.24 -3.14 3.40
CA ILE A 345 2.06 -1.70 3.11
C ILE A 345 1.34 -1.48 1.78
N VAL A 346 1.75 -2.18 0.74
CA VAL A 346 1.11 -2.07 -0.58
C VAL A 346 -0.35 -2.54 -0.50
N SER A 347 -0.63 -3.69 0.11
CA SER A 347 -1.98 -4.25 0.18
C SER A 347 -2.97 -3.45 1.03
N ASN A 348 -2.50 -2.74 2.06
CA ASN A 348 -3.34 -1.85 2.88
C ASN A 348 -3.44 -0.41 2.33
N GLY A 349 -2.61 -0.05 1.33
CA GLY A 349 -2.59 1.26 0.70
C GLY A 349 -3.13 1.24 -0.73
N SER A 350 -2.21 1.25 -1.69
CA SER A 350 -2.51 1.29 -3.13
C SER A 350 -3.15 0.03 -3.69
N ASN A 351 -2.97 -1.11 -3.02
CA ASN A 351 -3.42 -2.44 -3.44
C ASN A 351 -3.00 -2.78 -4.89
N LEU A 352 -1.75 -2.47 -5.25
CA LEU A 352 -1.20 -2.68 -6.60
C LEU A 352 -1.47 -4.09 -7.10
N GLU A 353 -2.11 -4.18 -8.26
CA GLU A 353 -2.40 -5.44 -8.93
C GLU A 353 -1.08 -6.14 -9.21
N TYR A 354 -0.97 -7.40 -8.78
CA TYR A 354 0.29 -8.13 -8.85
C TYR A 354 0.48 -8.76 -10.25
N SER A 355 0.52 -7.90 -11.27
CA SER A 355 0.78 -8.24 -12.67
C SER A 355 1.43 -7.08 -13.44
N PHE A 356 2.21 -7.39 -14.48
CA PHE A 356 2.85 -6.41 -15.36
C PHE A 356 3.60 -5.29 -14.58
N GLN A 357 3.45 -4.02 -15.00
CA GLN A 357 4.14 -2.90 -14.35
C GLN A 357 3.64 -2.61 -12.93
N SER A 358 2.35 -2.79 -12.62
CA SER A 358 1.85 -2.59 -11.26
C SER A 358 2.42 -3.65 -10.30
N GLY A 359 2.57 -4.89 -10.78
CA GLY A 359 3.22 -5.95 -10.02
C GLY A 359 4.72 -5.74 -9.89
N ALA A 360 5.40 -5.29 -10.95
CA ALA A 360 6.82 -4.93 -10.88
C ALA A 360 7.07 -3.75 -9.93
N LEU A 361 6.14 -2.80 -9.86
CA LEU A 361 6.19 -1.71 -8.89
C LEU A 361 5.96 -2.21 -7.46
N ASN A 362 5.02 -3.15 -7.26
CA ASN A 362 4.78 -3.80 -5.97
C ASN A 362 6.06 -4.49 -5.45
N GLU A 363 6.71 -5.29 -6.29
CA GLU A 363 8.01 -5.92 -6.01
C GLU A 363 9.11 -4.90 -5.70
N SER A 364 9.22 -3.84 -6.51
CA SER A 364 10.26 -2.83 -6.31
C SER A 364 10.08 -2.02 -5.02
N ILE A 365 8.84 -1.71 -4.65
CA ILE A 365 8.53 -1.07 -3.36
C ILE A 365 8.95 -1.99 -2.21
N ALA A 366 8.65 -3.29 -2.31
CA ALA A 366 9.03 -4.28 -1.32
C ALA A 366 10.56 -4.41 -1.19
N ASP A 367 11.28 -4.49 -2.31
CA ASP A 367 12.75 -4.48 -2.35
C ASP A 367 13.35 -3.21 -1.75
N SER A 368 12.80 -2.04 -2.11
CA SER A 368 13.28 -0.73 -1.63
C SER A 368 13.18 -0.65 -0.11
N ILE A 369 12.04 -1.05 0.46
CA ILE A 369 11.79 -1.04 1.90
C ILE A 369 12.65 -2.11 2.60
N GLY A 370 12.75 -3.31 2.02
CA GLY A 370 13.55 -4.41 2.57
C GLY A 370 15.04 -4.08 2.66
N ILE A 371 15.61 -3.55 1.57
CA ILE A 371 17.01 -3.11 1.53
C ILE A 371 17.25 -1.91 2.44
N ALA A 372 16.33 -0.94 2.46
CA ALA A 372 16.45 0.19 3.37
C ALA A 372 16.43 -0.23 4.85
N PHE A 373 15.61 -1.22 5.21
CA PHE A 373 15.59 -1.77 6.55
C PHE A 373 16.90 -2.47 6.92
N ARG A 374 17.48 -3.26 5.99
CA ARG A 374 18.79 -3.88 6.20
C ARG A 374 19.88 -2.83 6.38
N ILE A 375 19.95 -1.81 5.51
CA ILE A 375 20.90 -0.71 5.66
C ILE A 375 20.69 0.00 7.00
N TRP A 376 19.44 0.28 7.36
CA TRP A 376 19.10 0.91 8.63
C TRP A 376 19.59 0.09 9.83
N LEU A 377 19.36 -1.21 9.83
CA LEU A 377 19.66 -2.07 10.98
C LEU A 377 21.13 -2.51 11.04
N GLU A 378 21.68 -3.05 9.95
CA GLU A 378 23.02 -3.66 9.91
C GLU A 378 24.15 -2.64 9.64
N HIS A 379 23.92 -1.64 8.78
CA HIS A 379 24.95 -0.66 8.41
C HIS A 379 24.91 0.58 9.29
N ALA A 380 23.71 1.13 9.47
CA ALA A 380 23.49 2.42 10.11
C ALA A 380 23.26 2.33 11.62
N ASN A 381 23.16 1.13 12.21
CA ASN A 381 22.82 0.95 13.63
C ASN A 381 21.61 1.81 14.06
N LYS A 382 20.55 1.74 13.26
CA LYS A 382 19.29 2.47 13.38
C LYS A 382 19.35 3.99 13.18
N GLN A 383 20.48 4.56 12.76
CA GLN A 383 20.65 6.00 12.53
C GLN A 383 21.60 6.30 11.37
N THR A 384 21.14 6.97 10.32
CA THR A 384 22.05 7.43 9.25
C THR A 384 21.62 8.77 8.66
N ASN A 385 22.63 9.62 8.40
CA ASN A 385 22.55 10.81 7.58
C ASN A 385 23.41 10.68 6.30
N SER A 386 23.99 9.51 6.05
CA SER A 386 24.88 9.28 4.91
C SER A 386 24.08 9.14 3.61
N THR A 387 24.56 9.81 2.58
CA THR A 387 24.14 9.65 1.18
C THR A 387 25.03 8.69 0.41
N LYS A 388 26.05 8.13 1.06
CA LYS A 388 26.99 7.15 0.48
C LYS A 388 26.97 5.89 1.32
N ILE A 389 26.16 4.94 0.86
CA ILE A 389 26.03 3.62 1.45
C ILE A 389 26.90 2.65 0.65
N PRO A 390 27.73 1.81 1.29
CA PRO A 390 28.56 0.83 0.62
C PRO A 390 27.76 -0.14 -0.27
N ARG A 391 28.39 -0.58 -1.36
CA ARG A 391 27.75 -1.30 -2.47
C ARG A 391 27.11 -2.62 -2.05
N GLU A 392 27.73 -3.31 -1.09
CA GLU A 392 27.34 -4.62 -0.59
C GLU A 392 25.99 -4.65 0.16
N TYR A 393 25.50 -3.49 0.60
CA TYR A 393 24.18 -3.39 1.24
C TYR A 393 23.04 -3.20 0.25
N TRP A 394 23.33 -2.95 -1.03
CA TRP A 394 22.34 -2.82 -2.11
C TRP A 394 22.00 -4.15 -2.78
N LEU A 395 22.52 -5.25 -2.26
CA LEU A 395 22.22 -6.62 -2.70
C LEU A 395 21.10 -7.21 -1.85
N LEU A 396 20.05 -7.71 -2.50
CA LEU A 396 19.05 -8.55 -1.86
C LEU A 396 19.59 -9.98 -1.79
N ARG A 397 19.97 -10.42 -0.58
CA ARG A 397 20.64 -11.71 -0.39
C ARG A 397 19.62 -12.83 -0.21
N MET A 398 19.94 -14.00 -0.74
CA MET A 398 19.29 -15.28 -0.47
C MET A 398 20.34 -16.33 -0.08
N PRO A 399 19.96 -17.48 0.49
CA PRO A 399 20.89 -18.60 0.70
C PRO A 399 21.62 -19.08 -0.56
N SER A 400 21.00 -18.91 -1.73
CA SER A 400 21.57 -19.28 -3.04
C SER A 400 22.54 -18.24 -3.62
N GLY A 401 22.74 -17.09 -2.96
CA GLY A 401 23.45 -15.93 -3.48
C GLY A 401 22.56 -14.70 -3.56
N PRO A 402 23.08 -13.55 -4.05
CA PRO A 402 22.24 -12.37 -4.28
C PRO A 402 21.22 -12.67 -5.38
N GLU A 403 19.95 -12.39 -5.08
CA GLU A 403 18.84 -12.59 -6.03
C GLU A 403 18.65 -11.36 -6.92
N ARG A 404 18.77 -10.18 -6.32
CA ARG A 404 18.61 -8.88 -6.99
C ARG A 404 19.65 -7.90 -6.50
N ASP A 405 20.05 -7.02 -7.40
CA ASP A 405 21.01 -5.98 -7.15
C ASP A 405 20.38 -4.63 -7.50
N LEU A 406 20.14 -3.78 -6.50
CA LEU A 406 19.49 -2.50 -6.71
C LEU A 406 20.44 -1.46 -7.32
N ALA A 407 21.76 -1.62 -7.15
CA ALA A 407 22.77 -0.66 -7.58
C ALA A 407 23.39 -0.98 -8.95
N ASP A 408 23.31 -2.24 -9.38
CA ASP A 408 23.61 -2.68 -10.75
C ASP A 408 22.82 -3.96 -11.06
N PRO A 409 21.52 -3.86 -11.43
CA PRO A 409 20.71 -5.03 -11.75
C PRO A 409 21.36 -5.95 -12.78
N SER A 410 21.99 -5.35 -13.80
CA SER A 410 22.60 -6.08 -14.91
C SER A 410 23.81 -6.94 -14.51
N SER A 411 24.34 -6.75 -13.30
CA SER A 411 25.39 -7.61 -12.74
C SER A 411 24.92 -9.02 -12.40
N LEU A 412 23.60 -9.23 -12.28
CA LEU A 412 22.97 -10.51 -12.06
C LEU A 412 22.19 -10.95 -13.31
N SER A 413 22.07 -12.27 -13.46
CA SER A 413 21.38 -12.89 -14.58
C SER A 413 20.25 -13.80 -14.10
N PHE A 414 19.14 -13.81 -14.84
CA PHE A 414 18.10 -14.82 -14.74
C PHE A 414 18.15 -15.70 -16.01
N GLY A 415 18.60 -16.94 -15.86
CA GLY A 415 18.93 -17.77 -17.02
C GLY A 415 20.05 -17.16 -17.86
N GLU A 416 19.81 -16.95 -19.15
CA GLU A 416 20.80 -16.38 -20.10
C GLU A 416 20.69 -14.86 -20.26
N SER A 417 19.80 -14.19 -19.51
CA SER A 417 19.53 -12.76 -19.64
C SER A 417 19.88 -12.00 -18.36
N ALA A 418 20.38 -10.77 -18.50
CA ALA A 418 20.64 -9.87 -17.38
C ALA A 418 19.34 -9.20 -16.91
N TYR A 419 19.26 -8.83 -15.62
CA TYR A 419 18.13 -8.04 -15.13
C TYR A 419 18.09 -6.64 -15.78
N PRO A 420 16.89 -6.14 -16.16
CA PRO A 420 16.75 -4.84 -16.79
C PRO A 420 16.95 -3.68 -15.79
N ASP A 421 17.77 -2.69 -16.12
CA ASP A 421 17.97 -1.49 -15.28
C ASP A 421 17.43 -0.20 -15.92
N HIS A 422 16.95 -0.27 -17.16
CA HIS A 422 16.37 0.84 -17.91
C HIS A 422 15.12 0.39 -18.67
N MET A 423 14.18 1.30 -18.94
CA MET A 423 12.96 1.04 -19.73
C MET A 423 13.20 0.53 -21.16
N ASN A 424 14.43 0.64 -21.67
CA ASN A 424 14.79 0.09 -23.00
C ASN A 424 14.98 -1.43 -22.93
N ASP A 425 15.24 -1.95 -21.74
CA ASP A 425 15.46 -3.36 -21.46
C ASP A 425 14.17 -4.04 -20.94
N PHE A 426 13.03 -3.30 -20.90
CA PHE A 426 11.76 -3.80 -20.37
C PHE A 426 11.27 -5.06 -21.08
N LEU A 427 10.91 -6.09 -20.30
CA LEU A 427 10.49 -7.38 -20.82
C LEU A 427 8.97 -7.50 -20.89
N ASN A 428 8.44 -7.52 -22.12
CA ASN A 428 7.01 -7.74 -22.38
C ASN A 428 6.66 -9.24 -22.33
N TRP A 429 6.51 -9.78 -21.12
CA TRP A 429 6.15 -11.19 -20.92
C TRP A 429 4.65 -11.43 -20.78
N PRO A 430 4.14 -12.61 -21.19
CA PRO A 430 2.74 -12.97 -20.95
C PRO A 430 2.49 -13.17 -19.46
N ILE A 431 1.26 -12.89 -19.00
CA ILE A 431 0.86 -13.00 -17.58
C ILE A 431 1.17 -14.37 -16.94
N LYS A 432 1.14 -15.46 -17.72
CA LYS A 432 1.46 -16.80 -17.19
C LYS A 432 2.93 -16.99 -16.81
N LYS A 433 3.82 -16.10 -17.26
CA LYS A 433 5.25 -16.11 -16.94
C LYS A 433 5.53 -14.97 -15.98
N ASP A 434 5.80 -15.31 -14.73
CA ASP A 434 6.13 -14.35 -13.68
C ASP A 434 5.12 -13.19 -13.58
N ARG A 435 3.82 -13.49 -13.79
CA ARG A 435 2.74 -12.50 -13.83
C ARG A 435 2.98 -11.30 -14.76
N GLY A 436 3.73 -11.51 -15.85
CA GLY A 436 4.14 -10.42 -16.75
C GLY A 436 5.50 -9.81 -16.41
N GLY A 437 6.37 -10.56 -15.72
CA GLY A 437 7.73 -10.15 -15.38
C GLY A 437 7.82 -9.28 -14.14
N VAL A 438 7.01 -9.53 -13.10
CA VAL A 438 6.96 -8.68 -11.91
C VAL A 438 8.29 -8.67 -11.14
N HIS A 439 8.93 -9.82 -10.93
CA HIS A 439 10.20 -9.89 -10.19
C HIS A 439 11.39 -9.45 -11.04
N ILE A 440 11.24 -9.47 -12.38
CA ILE A 440 12.31 -9.11 -13.30
C ILE A 440 12.28 -7.63 -13.62
N ASN A 441 11.15 -7.09 -14.07
CA ASN A 441 11.03 -5.68 -14.44
C ASN A 441 11.02 -4.73 -13.23
N SER A 442 10.85 -5.24 -12.00
CA SER A 442 11.01 -4.45 -10.77
C SER A 442 12.41 -3.84 -10.64
N SER A 443 13.41 -4.49 -11.25
CA SER A 443 14.79 -4.05 -11.19
C SER A 443 15.08 -2.67 -11.83
N ILE A 444 14.21 -2.22 -12.74
CA ILE A 444 14.26 -0.85 -13.30
C ILE A 444 13.96 0.19 -12.21
N MET A 445 12.89 -0.04 -11.44
CA MET A 445 12.49 0.87 -10.37
C MET A 445 13.41 0.75 -9.14
N ASN A 446 14.02 -0.41 -8.93
CA ASN A 446 15.07 -0.63 -7.93
C ASN A 446 16.31 0.24 -8.20
N MET A 447 16.75 0.33 -9.46
CA MET A 447 17.83 1.26 -9.86
C MET A 447 17.44 2.72 -9.59
N ALA A 448 16.20 3.11 -9.90
CA ALA A 448 15.73 4.46 -9.59
C ALA A 448 15.79 4.73 -8.08
N PHE A 449 15.35 3.79 -7.23
CA PHE A 449 15.46 3.92 -5.78
C PHE A 449 16.91 4.05 -5.29
N PHE A 450 17.82 3.22 -5.79
CA PHE A 450 19.25 3.34 -5.50
C PHE A 450 19.79 4.72 -5.86
N LEU A 451 19.50 5.22 -7.06
CA LEU A 451 19.96 6.52 -7.52
C LEU A 451 19.37 7.67 -6.69
N MET A 452 18.10 7.60 -6.30
CA MET A 452 17.50 8.57 -5.37
C MET A 452 18.27 8.60 -4.04
N ALA A 453 18.47 7.44 -3.41
CA ALA A 453 19.06 7.36 -2.09
C ALA A 453 20.58 7.69 -2.09
N ASN A 454 21.33 7.11 -3.02
CA ASN A 454 22.79 7.11 -3.03
C ASN A 454 23.40 8.15 -4.00
N GLY A 455 22.61 8.59 -4.99
CA GLY A 455 23.07 9.44 -6.09
C GLY A 455 24.08 8.76 -7.01
N GLY A 456 24.53 9.49 -8.02
CA GLY A 456 25.51 9.03 -8.99
C GLY A 456 24.95 8.97 -10.41
N LYS A 457 25.67 8.28 -11.29
CA LYS A 457 25.27 8.06 -12.68
C LYS A 457 24.72 6.65 -12.82
N HIS A 458 23.79 6.47 -13.75
CA HIS A 458 23.40 5.14 -14.16
C HIS A 458 24.64 4.38 -14.70
N PRO A 459 24.91 3.13 -14.26
CA PRO A 459 26.16 2.43 -14.58
C PRO A 459 26.37 2.19 -16.08
N ARG A 460 25.30 1.90 -16.82
CA ARG A 460 25.37 1.61 -18.28
C ARG A 460 24.85 2.71 -19.21
N HIS A 461 23.98 3.61 -18.72
CA HIS A 461 23.30 4.61 -19.56
C HIS A 461 23.93 6.00 -19.37
N SER A 462 25.01 6.25 -20.10
CA SER A 462 25.86 7.45 -19.98
C SER A 462 25.22 8.76 -20.46
N SER A 463 24.09 8.70 -21.16
CA SER A 463 23.30 9.86 -21.60
C SER A 463 22.47 10.52 -20.48
N THR A 464 22.52 9.96 -19.27
CA THR A 464 21.71 10.41 -18.13
C THR A 464 22.50 11.35 -17.23
N SER A 465 21.87 12.46 -16.83
CA SER A 465 22.45 13.42 -15.89
C SER A 465 22.73 12.75 -14.54
N THR A 466 23.74 13.23 -13.81
CA THR A 466 24.05 12.72 -12.46
C THR A 466 22.91 13.03 -11.50
N VAL A 467 22.43 12.00 -10.80
CA VAL A 467 21.40 12.12 -9.77
C VAL A 467 22.06 12.59 -8.47
N THR A 468 21.50 13.63 -7.86
CA THR A 468 21.92 14.06 -6.52
C THR A 468 21.28 13.16 -5.48
N GLY A 469 22.10 12.43 -4.72
CA GLY A 469 21.62 11.51 -3.68
C GLY A 469 21.01 12.27 -2.51
N ILE A 470 19.79 11.90 -2.13
CA ILE A 470 19.03 12.54 -1.03
C ILE A 470 19.18 11.81 0.30
N GLY A 471 19.79 10.64 0.29
CA GLY A 471 19.97 9.79 1.47
C GLY A 471 18.84 8.78 1.63
N LEU A 472 19.10 7.76 2.45
CA LEU A 472 18.23 6.60 2.58
C LEU A 472 16.82 6.95 3.09
N TYR A 473 16.72 7.75 4.14
CA TYR A 473 15.46 8.03 4.84
C TYR A 473 14.47 8.81 3.98
N PRO A 474 14.82 9.96 3.39
CA PRO A 474 13.86 10.66 2.53
C PRO A 474 13.49 9.82 1.31
N ALA A 475 14.43 9.09 0.69
CA ALA A 475 14.14 8.22 -0.45
C ALA A 475 13.11 7.12 -0.10
N VAL A 476 13.33 6.35 0.96
CA VAL A 476 12.39 5.26 1.32
C VAL A 476 11.07 5.79 1.86
N ARG A 477 11.07 6.93 2.55
CA ARG A 477 9.84 7.60 3.02
C ARG A 477 8.97 8.06 1.86
N ILE A 478 9.57 8.63 0.80
CA ILE A 478 8.87 9.00 -0.43
C ILE A 478 8.18 7.77 -1.05
N VAL A 479 8.94 6.67 -1.22
CA VAL A 479 8.42 5.42 -1.78
C VAL A 479 7.27 4.85 -0.94
N ALA A 480 7.43 4.77 0.38
CA ALA A 480 6.42 4.23 1.29
C ALA A 480 5.14 5.09 1.36
N GLN A 481 5.27 6.42 1.46
CA GLN A 481 4.11 7.32 1.50
C GLN A 481 3.36 7.30 0.16
N ALA A 482 4.07 7.20 -0.96
CA ALA A 482 3.42 7.03 -2.26
C ALA A 482 2.67 5.69 -2.35
N ALA A 483 3.27 4.58 -1.92
CA ALA A 483 2.64 3.26 -1.89
C ALA A 483 1.41 3.19 -0.97
N SER A 484 1.45 3.89 0.16
CA SER A 484 0.39 3.89 1.16
C SER A 484 -0.77 4.83 0.80
N LYS A 485 -0.50 6.00 0.19
CA LYS A 485 -1.50 7.09 0.10
C LYS A 485 -1.82 7.58 -1.31
N LEU A 486 -0.91 7.41 -2.27
CA LEU A 486 -1.00 8.09 -3.57
C LEU A 486 -1.24 7.13 -4.74
N LEU A 487 -0.47 6.04 -4.79
CA LEU A 487 -0.59 5.03 -5.83
C LEU A 487 -1.96 4.35 -5.77
N VAL A 488 -2.41 3.86 -6.92
CA VAL A 488 -3.66 3.13 -7.10
C VAL A 488 -3.38 1.76 -7.73
N GLN A 489 -4.34 0.85 -7.65
CA GLN A 489 -4.14 -0.56 -8.00
C GLN A 489 -3.54 -0.81 -9.39
N ASN A 490 -3.91 -0.04 -10.40
CA ASN A 490 -3.45 -0.21 -11.79
C ASN A 490 -2.29 0.72 -12.19
N ALA A 491 -1.60 1.33 -11.21
CA ALA A 491 -0.52 2.28 -11.45
C ALA A 491 0.66 1.63 -12.20
N ASN A 492 1.22 2.36 -13.16
CA ASN A 492 2.39 1.99 -13.93
C ASN A 492 3.64 2.78 -13.45
N PHE A 493 4.77 2.67 -14.16
CA PHE A 493 6.00 3.36 -13.73
C PHE A 493 5.93 4.90 -13.86
N GLU A 494 5.18 5.43 -14.83
CA GLU A 494 4.97 6.87 -14.97
C GLU A 494 4.06 7.41 -13.85
N ASP A 495 3.02 6.65 -13.48
CA ASP A 495 2.18 6.92 -12.31
C ASP A 495 3.04 6.93 -11.03
N ALA A 496 4.03 6.03 -10.93
CA ALA A 496 5.00 6.00 -9.83
C ALA A 496 5.93 7.21 -9.79
N ARG A 497 6.50 7.62 -10.94
CA ARG A 497 7.29 8.86 -11.04
C ARG A 497 6.52 10.05 -10.48
N PHE A 498 5.26 10.18 -10.88
CA PHE A 498 4.41 11.26 -10.41
C PHE A 498 4.10 11.14 -8.91
N ALA A 499 3.68 9.97 -8.45
CA ALA A 499 3.34 9.75 -7.04
C ALA A 499 4.56 10.00 -6.12
N TYR A 500 5.76 9.61 -6.54
CA TYR A 500 7.00 9.85 -5.79
C TYR A 500 7.33 11.35 -5.77
N ALA A 501 7.16 12.05 -6.89
CA ALA A 501 7.39 13.50 -6.94
C ALA A 501 6.41 14.26 -6.04
N LEU A 502 5.13 13.85 -6.03
CA LEU A 502 4.13 14.45 -5.15
C LEU A 502 4.40 14.15 -3.68
N ALA A 503 4.82 12.93 -3.34
CA ALA A 503 5.24 12.60 -1.97
C ALA A 503 6.45 13.45 -1.56
N ALA A 504 7.44 13.64 -2.44
CA ALA A 504 8.59 14.49 -2.20
C ALA A 504 8.19 15.96 -2.02
N GLU A 505 7.29 16.47 -2.86
CA GLU A 505 6.73 17.82 -2.75
C GLU A 505 6.02 18.01 -1.42
N ALA A 506 5.22 17.03 -0.99
CA ALA A 506 4.50 17.12 0.27
C ALA A 506 5.46 17.15 1.48
N LEU A 507 6.47 16.28 1.46
CA LEU A 507 7.41 16.11 2.57
C LEU A 507 8.47 17.22 2.64
N HIS A 508 8.87 17.78 1.49
CA HIS A 508 10.06 18.63 1.36
C HIS A 508 9.84 19.93 0.58
N GLY A 509 8.70 20.09 -0.08
CA GLY A 509 8.37 21.24 -0.93
C GLY A 509 8.71 21.04 -2.41
N LYS A 510 7.99 21.75 -3.29
CA LYS A 510 8.20 21.71 -4.75
C LYS A 510 9.56 22.30 -5.09
N GLY A 511 10.31 21.64 -5.97
CA GLY A 511 11.65 22.08 -6.33
C GLY A 511 12.73 21.86 -5.26
N SER A 512 12.41 21.19 -4.16
CA SER A 512 13.40 20.70 -3.20
C SER A 512 14.39 19.73 -3.87
N LYS A 513 15.55 19.50 -3.26
CA LYS A 513 16.52 18.51 -3.74
C LYS A 513 15.89 17.10 -3.81
N GLU A 514 14.98 16.78 -2.90
CA GLU A 514 14.22 15.51 -2.90
C GLU A 514 13.30 15.40 -4.11
N TRP A 515 12.54 16.45 -4.41
CA TRP A 515 11.68 16.51 -5.58
C TRP A 515 12.47 16.40 -6.89
N VAL A 516 13.61 17.11 -6.98
CA VAL A 516 14.50 17.06 -8.15
C VAL A 516 15.13 15.66 -8.31
N ALA A 517 15.59 15.05 -7.23
CA ALA A 517 16.25 13.73 -7.27
C ALA A 517 15.29 12.61 -7.76
N VAL A 518 14.00 12.68 -7.39
CA VAL A 518 12.99 11.75 -7.92
C VAL A 518 12.97 11.81 -9.44
N HIS A 519 12.83 13.01 -10.01
CA HIS A 519 12.76 13.16 -11.45
C HIS A 519 14.06 12.76 -12.15
N GLN A 520 15.21 13.16 -11.61
CA GLN A 520 16.52 12.76 -12.14
C GLN A 520 16.71 11.24 -12.14
N ALA A 521 16.30 10.55 -11.07
CA ALA A 521 16.40 9.10 -10.99
C ALA A 521 15.46 8.40 -11.99
N MET A 522 14.23 8.90 -12.15
CA MET A 522 13.28 8.36 -13.13
C MET A 522 13.73 8.60 -14.58
N ASP A 523 14.30 9.77 -14.87
CA ASP A 523 14.95 10.05 -16.17
C ASP A 523 16.11 9.09 -16.41
N ALA A 524 16.91 8.78 -15.38
CA ALA A 524 18.07 7.92 -15.49
C ALA A 524 17.73 6.46 -15.86
N VAL A 525 16.54 5.99 -15.48
CA VAL A 525 16.05 4.64 -15.83
C VAL A 525 15.07 4.66 -17.01
N GLY A 526 14.88 5.81 -17.66
CA GLY A 526 14.05 5.95 -18.86
C GLY A 526 12.54 5.94 -18.63
N VAL A 527 12.07 6.15 -17.39
CA VAL A 527 10.65 6.31 -17.09
C VAL A 527 10.24 7.73 -17.45
N THR A 528 9.35 7.90 -18.43
CA THR A 528 9.05 9.23 -18.98
C THR A 528 8.23 10.10 -18.02
N GLY A 529 8.32 11.43 -18.17
CA GLY A 529 7.49 12.39 -17.45
C GLY A 529 8.00 13.82 -17.59
N THR A 530 7.10 14.78 -17.77
CA THR A 530 7.44 16.19 -17.92
C THR A 530 7.74 16.83 -16.56
N TRP A 531 8.85 17.55 -16.49
CA TRP A 531 9.22 18.37 -15.35
C TRP A 531 10.23 19.43 -15.79
N SER A 532 10.49 20.42 -14.94
CA SER A 532 11.56 21.38 -15.17
C SER A 532 12.30 21.62 -13.86
N PRO A 533 13.64 21.63 -13.86
CA PRO A 533 14.39 21.99 -12.66
C PRO A 533 14.04 23.42 -12.24
N PRO A 534 14.05 23.73 -10.93
CA PRO A 534 13.91 25.10 -10.46
C PRO A 534 14.96 25.99 -11.13
N GLN A 535 14.58 27.20 -11.54
CA GLN A 535 15.58 28.16 -12.00
C GLN A 535 16.49 28.54 -10.83
N GLU A 536 17.80 28.43 -11.01
CA GLU A 536 18.77 28.96 -10.06
C GLU A 536 18.53 30.47 -9.93
N VAL A 537 18.09 30.93 -8.76
CA VAL A 537 18.10 32.36 -8.43
C VAL A 537 19.57 32.73 -8.29
N PRO A 538 20.09 33.70 -9.08
CA PRO A 538 21.49 34.10 -8.96
C PRO A 538 21.80 34.47 -7.52
N GLU A 539 22.82 33.84 -6.96
CA GLU A 539 23.31 34.17 -5.62
C GLU A 539 23.63 35.69 -5.60
N PRO A 540 23.12 36.46 -4.61
CA PRO A 540 23.41 37.88 -4.55
C PRO A 540 24.93 38.04 -4.53
N GLN A 541 25.49 38.75 -5.51
CA GLN A 541 26.93 38.98 -5.59
C GLN A 541 27.40 39.53 -4.24
N PRO A 542 28.54 39.03 -3.71
CA PRO A 542 29.09 39.55 -2.47
C PRO A 542 29.25 41.06 -2.62
N VAL A 543 28.60 41.82 -1.75
CA VAL A 543 28.81 43.27 -1.65
C VAL A 543 30.31 43.47 -1.40
N PRO A 544 31.02 44.24 -2.24
CA PRO A 544 32.44 44.47 -2.02
C PRO A 544 32.65 45.07 -0.63
N THR A 545 33.43 44.38 0.18
CA THR A 545 33.88 44.83 1.50
C THR A 545 34.53 46.21 1.33
N PRO A 546 34.19 47.23 2.14
CA PRO A 546 34.90 48.50 2.09
C PRO A 546 36.36 48.24 2.46
N GLU A 547 37.29 48.67 1.61
CA GLU A 547 38.72 48.70 1.94
C GLU A 547 38.92 49.52 3.21
N SER A 548 39.73 48.98 4.12
CA SER A 548 40.16 49.63 5.36
C SER A 548 40.90 50.93 5.04
N GLU A 549 40.24 52.07 5.12
CA GLU A 549 40.90 53.38 5.16
C GLU A 549 41.76 53.47 6.43
N SER A 550 43.05 53.72 6.23
CA SER A 550 44.05 54.01 7.24
C SER A 550 43.67 55.23 8.10
N GLU A 551 43.92 55.15 9.41
CA GLU A 551 43.70 56.20 10.41
C GLU A 551 44.21 57.59 9.98
N PRO A 552 43.44 58.67 10.20
CA PRO A 552 43.95 60.03 10.07
C PRO A 552 44.55 60.54 11.40
N SER A 553 45.71 61.18 11.29
CA SER A 553 46.35 62.00 12.33
C SER A 553 45.50 63.25 12.66
N PRO A 554 45.56 63.82 13.88
CA PRO A 554 44.52 64.74 14.36
C PRO A 554 44.74 66.18 13.92
N GLU A 555 43.65 66.90 13.64
CA GLU A 555 43.63 68.36 13.46
C GLU A 555 42.62 69.05 14.41
N PRO A 556 42.73 70.38 14.64
CA PRO A 556 42.36 71.03 15.89
C PRO A 556 40.90 71.51 15.97
N THR A 557 40.55 71.89 17.20
CA THR A 557 39.27 72.40 17.77
C THR A 557 38.72 73.66 17.07
N PRO A 558 37.39 73.93 17.11
CA PRO A 558 36.63 74.61 16.05
C PRO A 558 36.29 76.08 16.32
N GLU A 559 35.81 76.77 15.28
CA GLU A 559 35.16 78.09 15.33
C GLU A 559 33.77 78.02 14.62
N PRO A 560 32.73 78.79 15.04
CA PRO A 560 31.33 78.35 14.93
C PRO A 560 30.45 79.07 13.88
N GLU A 561 29.32 78.40 13.60
CA GLU A 561 27.98 78.87 13.22
C GLU A 561 27.73 79.65 11.91
N GLN A 562 26.81 79.12 11.09
CA GLN A 562 25.75 79.93 10.46
C GLN A 562 24.49 79.10 10.07
N GLU A 563 23.33 79.61 10.48
CA GLU A 563 21.96 79.13 10.20
C GLU A 563 21.50 79.40 8.74
N SER A 564 20.59 78.56 8.22
CA SER A 564 19.30 79.00 7.62
C SER A 564 18.41 77.83 7.11
N GLN A 565 17.09 77.98 7.33
CA GLN A 565 15.95 77.11 6.92
C GLN A 565 15.48 77.41 5.46
N PRO A 566 14.29 76.98 4.93
CA PRO A 566 13.41 75.80 5.10
C PRO A 566 12.97 75.11 3.75
N VAL A 567 12.16 74.03 3.86
CA VAL A 567 11.44 73.16 2.88
C VAL A 567 10.69 73.88 1.72
N PRO A 568 10.35 73.24 0.56
CA PRO A 568 9.07 72.49 0.39
C PRO A 568 9.03 71.31 -0.64
N GLN A 569 8.09 70.35 -0.47
CA GLN A 569 7.46 69.51 -1.53
C GLN A 569 6.43 70.34 -2.33
N PRO A 570 5.83 69.97 -3.51
CA PRO A 570 5.36 68.63 -3.95
C PRO A 570 5.31 68.36 -5.50
N THR A 571 4.68 67.24 -5.90
CA THR A 571 3.83 66.97 -7.10
C THR A 571 4.22 65.89 -8.13
N THR A 572 3.27 64.96 -8.35
CA THR A 572 3.01 64.06 -9.50
C THR A 572 2.50 64.83 -10.73
N PRO A 573 2.61 64.39 -12.02
CA PRO A 573 1.73 63.35 -12.66
C PRO A 573 2.41 62.66 -13.92
N PRO A 574 1.72 62.20 -15.01
CA PRO A 574 0.72 61.12 -15.27
C PRO A 574 1.14 60.09 -16.39
N PRO A 575 0.27 59.13 -16.84
CA PRO A 575 0.58 58.04 -17.79
C PRO A 575 -0.08 58.16 -19.19
N LYS A 576 0.37 57.33 -20.18
CA LYS A 576 -0.25 56.89 -21.48
C LYS A 576 0.83 56.17 -22.34
N ALA A 577 0.61 55.31 -23.35
CA ALA A 577 -0.47 54.48 -23.91
C ALA A 577 0.13 53.60 -25.05
N GLU A 578 -0.59 52.52 -25.36
CA GLU A 578 -0.64 51.54 -26.49
C GLU A 578 0.13 51.71 -27.84
N GLU A 579 0.66 50.55 -28.32
CA GLU A 579 0.69 49.90 -29.68
C GLU A 579 1.08 50.67 -30.98
N PRO A 580 1.64 50.01 -32.05
CA PRO A 580 0.98 48.92 -32.81
C PRO A 580 1.85 47.84 -33.54
N LEU A 581 1.14 46.88 -34.16
CA LEU A 581 1.51 45.79 -35.07
C LEU A 581 1.98 46.20 -36.49
N GLU A 582 2.76 45.33 -37.18
CA GLU A 582 2.59 44.86 -38.59
C GLU A 582 3.67 43.79 -38.95
N THR A 583 3.29 42.53 -39.28
CA THR A 583 3.13 41.84 -40.60
C THR A 583 4.40 41.59 -41.45
N ASN A 584 4.64 40.31 -41.83
CA ASN A 584 4.84 39.92 -43.24
C ASN A 584 4.80 38.40 -43.51
N ASP A 585 4.20 38.08 -44.66
CA ASP A 585 3.96 36.78 -45.27
C ASP A 585 5.19 36.14 -45.95
N ARG A 586 5.18 34.80 -46.13
CA ARG A 586 5.30 34.17 -47.46
C ARG A 586 4.97 32.67 -47.51
N VAL A 587 4.39 32.32 -48.65
CA VAL A 587 3.65 31.12 -49.07
C VAL A 587 4.55 30.07 -49.76
N HIS A 588 4.21 28.78 -49.64
CA HIS A 588 4.38 27.79 -50.72
C HIS A 588 3.27 26.70 -50.69
N THR A 589 2.64 26.49 -51.84
CA THR A 589 1.53 25.55 -52.14
C THR A 589 2.00 24.33 -52.94
N SER A 590 1.35 23.16 -52.78
CA SER A 590 1.10 22.12 -53.82
C SER A 590 0.36 20.88 -53.21
N LYS A 591 -0.96 20.71 -53.40
CA LYS A 591 -1.64 19.76 -54.34
C LYS A 591 -1.37 18.25 -54.14
N ASN A 592 -2.39 17.51 -53.68
CA ASN A 592 -2.85 16.20 -54.20
C ASN A 592 -4.00 15.63 -53.33
N GLU A 593 -5.25 15.79 -53.76
CA GLU A 593 -6.40 15.14 -53.13
C GLU A 593 -7.46 14.83 -54.21
N ALA A 594 -7.34 13.66 -54.86
CA ALA A 594 -8.36 13.15 -55.78
C ALA A 594 -8.36 11.61 -55.97
N ASP A 595 -7.32 10.86 -55.58
CA ASP A 595 -7.25 9.41 -55.84
C ASP A 595 -7.73 8.50 -54.67
N ASN A 596 -8.13 9.05 -53.53
CA ASN A 596 -8.42 8.23 -52.34
C ASN A 596 -9.83 7.63 -52.26
N ASN A 597 -10.79 8.08 -53.08
CA ASN A 597 -12.18 7.62 -52.97
C ASN A 597 -12.51 6.32 -53.73
N GLN A 598 -11.70 5.90 -54.70
CA GLN A 598 -11.94 4.62 -55.39
C GLN A 598 -11.44 3.40 -54.60
N LEU A 599 -10.39 3.56 -53.78
CA LEU A 599 -9.82 2.45 -53.01
C LEU A 599 -10.71 2.01 -51.84
N VAL A 600 -11.42 2.95 -51.22
CA VAL A 600 -12.31 2.70 -50.07
C VAL A 600 -13.55 1.89 -50.49
N ILE A 601 -14.10 2.15 -51.68
CA ILE A 601 -15.30 1.46 -52.18
C ILE A 601 -15.00 -0.01 -52.50
N ILE A 602 -13.80 -0.31 -53.03
CA ILE A 602 -13.39 -1.69 -53.37
C ILE A 602 -13.16 -2.53 -52.09
N LEU A 603 -12.61 -1.93 -51.03
CA LEU A 603 -12.36 -2.62 -49.75
C LEU A 603 -13.65 -2.99 -49.03
N ILE A 604 -14.67 -2.12 -49.08
CA ILE A 604 -15.96 -2.39 -48.43
C ILE A 604 -16.69 -3.55 -49.12
N LEU A 605 -16.72 -3.60 -50.45
CA LEU A 605 -17.39 -4.69 -51.19
C LEU A 605 -16.69 -6.05 -51.02
N GLY A 606 -15.35 -6.06 -50.90
CA GLY A 606 -14.58 -7.30 -50.64
C GLY A 606 -14.84 -7.90 -49.25
N SER A 607 -15.01 -7.05 -48.23
CA SER A 607 -15.25 -7.49 -46.85
C SER A 607 -16.62 -8.17 -46.65
N VAL A 608 -17.66 -7.68 -47.33
CA VAL A 608 -19.01 -8.26 -47.27
C VAL A 608 -19.06 -9.65 -47.92
N GLY A 609 -18.33 -9.87 -49.02
CA GLY A 609 -18.24 -11.18 -49.67
C GLY A 609 -17.56 -12.26 -48.80
N LEU A 610 -16.57 -11.89 -48.00
CA LEU A 610 -15.83 -12.80 -47.11
C LEU A 610 -16.68 -13.25 -45.92
N CYS A 611 -17.49 -12.36 -45.34
CA CYS A 611 -18.39 -12.68 -44.23
C CYS A 611 -19.50 -13.66 -44.64
N ILE A 612 -20.03 -13.57 -45.87
CA ILE A 612 -21.05 -14.49 -46.39
C ILE A 612 -20.47 -15.90 -46.60
N ALA A 613 -19.21 -16.01 -47.04
CA ALA A 613 -18.53 -17.29 -47.22
C ALA A 613 -18.21 -18.00 -45.89
N LEU A 614 -17.84 -17.24 -44.84
CA LEU A 614 -17.53 -17.79 -43.52
C LEU A 614 -18.77 -18.29 -42.78
N LEU A 615 -19.94 -17.65 -42.96
CA LEU A 615 -21.20 -18.11 -42.39
C LEU A 615 -21.72 -19.41 -43.03
N ALA A 616 -21.33 -19.73 -44.26
CA ALA A 616 -21.68 -20.99 -44.92
C ALA A 616 -20.87 -22.20 -44.40
N LEU A 617 -19.71 -21.97 -43.77
CA LEU A 617 -18.81 -23.04 -43.29
C LEU A 617 -19.17 -23.57 -41.88
N PHE A 618 -20.04 -22.90 -41.12
CA PHE A 618 -20.42 -23.30 -39.76
C PHE A 618 -21.63 -24.28 -39.67
N LYS A 619 -22.11 -24.83 -40.79
CA LYS A 619 -23.20 -25.81 -40.82
C LYS A 619 -22.78 -27.25 -41.18
N LEU A 620 -21.72 -27.77 -40.55
CA LEU A 620 -21.42 -29.21 -40.60
C LEU A 620 -20.93 -29.72 -39.22
N LYS A 621 -21.73 -30.61 -38.58
CA LYS A 621 -21.32 -31.44 -37.43
C LYS A 621 -20.87 -32.82 -37.93
N PRO A 622 -19.93 -33.47 -37.24
CA PRO A 622 -20.10 -34.90 -36.92
C PRO A 622 -19.70 -35.28 -35.49
N ALA A 623 -20.03 -36.53 -35.12
CA ALA A 623 -20.12 -37.08 -33.77
C ALA A 623 -19.04 -38.16 -33.46
N TYR A 624 -18.80 -38.37 -32.15
CA TYR A 624 -18.27 -39.54 -31.39
C TYR A 624 -16.93 -40.24 -31.75
N SER A 625 -16.08 -40.49 -30.73
CA SER A 625 -15.68 -41.83 -30.22
C SER A 625 -14.57 -41.80 -29.13
N ARG A 626 -14.63 -42.74 -28.17
CA ARG A 626 -13.62 -43.10 -27.14
C ARG A 626 -12.45 -43.90 -27.74
N SER A 627 -11.23 -43.76 -27.18
CA SER A 627 -10.44 -44.82 -26.50
C SER A 627 -8.90 -44.63 -26.59
N GLU A 628 -8.22 -45.16 -25.56
CA GLU A 628 -6.82 -45.63 -25.49
C GLU A 628 -5.71 -44.71 -24.95
N SER A 629 -5.13 -45.20 -23.85
CA SER A 629 -3.86 -44.81 -23.23
C SER A 629 -2.68 -45.52 -23.90
N PRO A 630 -1.45 -44.97 -23.86
CA PRO A 630 -0.23 -45.78 -24.05
C PRO A 630 0.54 -46.03 -22.75
N LYS A 631 1.04 -47.26 -22.64
CA LYS A 631 1.96 -47.80 -21.63
C LYS A 631 3.41 -47.42 -21.94
N GLY A 632 4.19 -47.21 -20.88
CA GLY A 632 5.43 -47.95 -20.58
C GLY A 632 6.72 -47.62 -21.33
N TYR A 633 7.76 -47.29 -20.56
CA TYR A 633 9.10 -47.84 -20.77
C TYR A 633 9.69 -48.27 -19.42
N SER A 634 10.11 -49.53 -19.39
CA SER A 634 10.79 -50.23 -18.31
C SER A 634 12.31 -50.15 -18.47
N ALA A 635 13.04 -50.12 -17.36
CA ALA A 635 14.37 -50.74 -17.27
C ALA A 635 14.52 -51.41 -15.89
N GLU A 636 14.70 -52.73 -15.97
CA GLU A 636 14.91 -53.75 -14.94
C GLU A 636 16.30 -53.63 -14.27
N ASN A 637 16.39 -53.83 -12.94
CA ASN A 637 16.90 -55.01 -12.20
C ASN A 637 18.43 -55.25 -12.36
N THR A 638 19.27 -55.60 -11.38
CA THR A 638 19.22 -56.12 -9.98
C THR A 638 20.71 -56.33 -9.55
N PRO A 639 21.12 -57.14 -8.53
CA PRO A 639 20.99 -56.97 -7.08
C PRO A 639 22.26 -57.41 -6.29
N MET A 640 22.08 -57.59 -4.97
CA MET A 640 22.86 -58.36 -3.95
C MET A 640 23.47 -57.45 -2.87
N GLY A 641 23.26 -57.67 -1.57
CA GLY A 641 22.50 -58.72 -0.88
C GLY A 641 22.85 -58.70 0.62
N ASN A 642 21.82 -58.94 1.45
CA ASN A 642 21.77 -59.71 2.70
C ASN A 642 22.77 -59.39 3.84
N SER A 643 22.43 -59.39 5.14
CA SER A 643 21.38 -60.16 5.83
C SER A 643 21.21 -59.71 7.30
N ALA A 644 19.95 -59.69 7.75
CA ALA A 644 19.44 -60.39 8.94
C ALA A 644 19.83 -59.87 10.35
N ALA A 645 19.01 -59.95 11.42
CA ALA A 645 17.72 -60.56 11.70
C ALA A 645 17.07 -59.84 12.90
N THR A 646 15.73 -59.81 12.95
CA THR A 646 14.90 -59.59 14.15
C THR A 646 14.91 -60.82 15.07
N PRO A 647 14.45 -60.74 16.35
CA PRO A 647 13.03 -61.07 16.60
C PRO A 647 12.35 -60.41 17.83
N ASN A 648 11.01 -60.28 17.75
CA ASN A 648 9.92 -60.65 18.70
C ASN A 648 9.97 -60.17 20.18
N ALA A 649 8.89 -60.12 20.98
CA ALA A 649 7.43 -60.03 20.88
C ALA A 649 6.91 -59.87 22.36
N THR A 650 5.70 -59.33 22.51
CA THR A 650 4.77 -59.20 23.69
C THR A 650 4.65 -60.43 24.65
N PRO A 651 3.88 -60.46 25.79
CA PRO A 651 2.72 -59.63 26.25
C PRO A 651 2.58 -59.38 27.81
N ASP A 652 1.50 -58.69 28.24
CA ASP A 652 0.45 -59.16 29.21
C ASP A 652 -0.14 -58.18 30.27
N ASN A 653 -1.47 -58.29 30.39
CA ASN A 653 -2.38 -58.19 31.57
C ASN A 653 -3.04 -56.88 32.08
N LEU A 654 -4.32 -56.73 31.70
CA LEU A 654 -5.57 -56.77 32.52
C LEU A 654 -5.71 -55.98 33.87
N VAL A 655 -6.59 -54.94 33.86
CA VAL A 655 -7.86 -54.70 34.64
C VAL A 655 -7.83 -54.83 36.19
N PRO A 656 -8.61 -54.09 37.07
CA PRO A 656 -9.92 -53.40 36.89
C PRO A 656 -10.15 -52.02 37.57
N ARG A 657 -11.37 -51.49 37.31
CA ARG A 657 -12.08 -50.34 37.91
C ARG A 657 -13.03 -50.80 39.07
N PRO A 658 -13.44 -49.92 40.01
CA PRO A 658 -14.88 -49.77 40.34
C PRO A 658 -15.32 -48.29 40.63
N SER A 659 -16.40 -47.75 40.02
CA SER A 659 -17.79 -47.49 40.53
C SER A 659 -17.93 -46.42 41.64
N LYS A 660 -18.50 -45.22 41.39
CA LYS A 660 -19.93 -44.73 41.38
C LYS A 660 -20.63 -44.58 42.76
N GLN A 661 -21.09 -43.35 43.07
CA GLN A 661 -22.33 -42.89 43.79
C GLN A 661 -22.04 -41.54 44.52
N GLN A 662 -22.92 -40.53 44.73
CA GLN A 662 -24.29 -40.20 44.31
C GLN A 662 -24.61 -38.73 44.75
N LYS A 663 -25.44 -38.03 43.94
CA LYS A 663 -26.52 -37.05 44.27
C LYS A 663 -26.28 -35.75 45.07
N GLY A 664 -26.80 -34.63 44.52
CA GLY A 664 -27.40 -33.53 45.29
C GLY A 664 -27.61 -32.21 44.53
N ASN A 665 -28.86 -31.90 44.14
CA ASN A 665 -29.37 -30.60 43.63
C ASN A 665 -29.11 -29.42 44.60
N VAL A 666 -29.03 -28.17 44.10
CA VAL A 666 -29.87 -26.99 44.48
C VAL A 666 -29.67 -25.84 43.47
N ASN A 667 -30.79 -25.25 43.01
CA ASN A 667 -30.88 -23.97 42.29
C ASN A 667 -30.98 -22.78 43.26
N ASN A 668 -30.37 -21.64 42.86
CA ASN A 668 -30.67 -20.23 43.17
C ASN A 668 -30.91 -19.73 44.61
N SER A 669 -30.09 -18.75 45.05
CA SER A 669 -30.52 -17.35 45.23
C SER A 669 -29.43 -16.43 45.82
N GLY A 670 -29.23 -15.27 45.17
CA GLY A 670 -29.10 -13.94 45.82
C GLY A 670 -27.80 -13.53 46.50
N SER A 671 -27.03 -12.64 45.84
CA SER A 671 -26.61 -11.38 46.48
C SER A 671 -26.37 -10.32 45.40
N ALA A 672 -27.36 -9.43 45.25
CA ALA A 672 -27.18 -8.15 44.61
C ALA A 672 -26.41 -7.24 45.58
N ALA A 673 -25.17 -6.88 45.22
CA ALA A 673 -24.44 -5.83 45.93
C ALA A 673 -24.90 -4.47 45.42
N HIS A 674 -25.45 -3.66 46.33
CA HIS A 674 -25.77 -2.25 46.15
C HIS A 674 -24.64 -1.46 45.46
N GLN A 675 -24.94 -0.79 44.35
CA GLN A 675 -24.10 0.27 43.79
C GLN A 675 -24.12 1.47 44.74
N GLN A 676 -23.15 1.56 45.64
CA GLN A 676 -22.83 2.80 46.34
C GLN A 676 -22.31 3.83 45.33
N ALA A 677 -22.90 5.03 45.30
CA ALA A 677 -22.44 6.11 44.44
C ALA A 677 -21.00 6.50 44.80
N SER A 678 -20.11 6.62 43.80
CA SER A 678 -18.74 7.05 44.03
C SER A 678 -18.72 8.46 44.64
N PRO A 679 -17.97 8.68 45.74
CA PRO A 679 -17.93 9.96 46.43
C PRO A 679 -17.29 11.08 45.60
N TYR A 680 -16.66 10.78 44.45
CA TYR A 680 -16.17 11.80 43.53
C TYR A 680 -16.36 11.39 42.09
N TYR A 681 -16.66 12.38 41.25
CA TYR A 681 -17.06 12.20 39.86
C TYR A 681 -16.80 13.46 39.04
N LEU A 682 -16.79 13.29 37.72
CA LEU A 682 -16.82 14.38 36.75
C LEU A 682 -18.25 14.56 36.25
N GLN A 683 -18.78 15.77 36.36
CA GLN A 683 -20.11 16.13 35.87
C GLN A 683 -19.96 16.98 34.62
N SER A 684 -20.53 16.57 33.50
CA SER A 684 -20.59 17.43 32.29
C SER A 684 -21.21 18.79 32.63
N LEU A 685 -20.75 19.86 31.98
CA LEU A 685 -21.30 21.22 32.18
C LEU A 685 -22.82 21.29 31.93
N GLU A 686 -23.32 20.46 31.01
CA GLU A 686 -24.76 20.36 30.70
C GLU A 686 -25.56 19.58 31.74
N GLY A 687 -24.90 18.93 32.71
CA GLY A 687 -25.55 18.18 33.79
C GLY A 687 -26.11 16.80 33.39
N ASN A 688 -26.06 16.43 32.11
CA ASN A 688 -26.66 15.21 31.57
C ASN A 688 -25.79 13.95 31.73
N GLN A 689 -24.47 14.10 31.80
CA GLN A 689 -23.51 13.00 31.93
C GLN A 689 -22.70 13.11 33.22
N LYS A 690 -22.71 12.02 34.00
CA LYS A 690 -21.94 11.84 35.23
C LYS A 690 -20.94 10.68 35.07
N LEU A 691 -19.67 10.95 35.31
CA LEU A 691 -18.56 10.00 35.15
C LEU A 691 -17.94 9.71 36.52
N ASN A 692 -18.23 8.53 37.06
CA ASN A 692 -17.80 8.14 38.40
C ASN A 692 -16.30 7.83 38.44
N ILE A 693 -15.60 8.32 39.47
CA ILE A 693 -14.19 8.04 39.72
C ILE A 693 -14.09 7.04 40.87
N SER A 694 -13.46 5.89 40.61
CA SER A 694 -13.25 4.85 41.63
C SER A 694 -12.28 5.34 42.72
N SER A 695 -12.77 5.40 43.96
CA SER A 695 -11.97 5.76 45.14
C SER A 695 -10.76 4.87 45.38
N TYR A 696 -10.94 3.57 45.18
CA TYR A 696 -9.87 2.59 45.34
C TYR A 696 -8.77 2.80 44.29
N THR A 697 -9.15 2.94 43.03
CA THR A 697 -8.22 3.11 41.92
C THR A 697 -7.51 4.47 41.96
N ALA A 698 -8.22 5.54 42.34
CA ALA A 698 -7.63 6.87 42.45
C ALA A 698 -6.58 6.96 43.56
N SER A 699 -6.70 6.16 44.63
CA SER A 699 -5.78 6.18 45.79
C SER A 699 -4.65 5.13 45.72
N LYS A 700 -4.58 4.32 44.65
CA LYS A 700 -3.62 3.22 44.51
C LYS A 700 -2.93 3.24 43.14
N GLY A 701 -1.78 2.56 43.06
CA GLY A 701 -1.03 2.35 41.82
C GLY A 701 -0.74 3.66 41.08
N GLU A 702 -1.07 3.69 39.79
CA GLU A 702 -0.84 4.85 38.93
C GLU A 702 -1.93 5.91 38.99
N GLY A 703 -3.03 5.72 39.73
CA GLY A 703 -4.18 6.62 39.76
C GLY A 703 -5.26 6.31 38.71
N PHE A 704 -6.39 7.01 38.77
CA PHE A 704 -7.54 6.80 37.90
C PHE A 704 -7.32 7.46 36.54
N VAL A 705 -6.84 6.67 35.59
CA VAL A 705 -6.60 7.06 34.19
C VAL A 705 -7.90 7.20 33.38
N ILE A 706 -8.03 8.31 32.65
CA ILE A 706 -9.09 8.60 31.68
C ILE A 706 -8.47 8.75 30.29
N GLY A 707 -9.09 8.18 29.26
CA GLY A 707 -8.63 8.29 27.87
C GLY A 707 -9.53 7.51 26.92
N ARG A 708 -9.17 7.40 25.62
CA ARG A 708 -10.04 6.69 24.66
C ARG A 708 -9.85 5.19 24.58
N SER A 709 -8.76 4.65 25.11
CA SER A 709 -8.43 3.22 24.99
C SER A 709 -9.01 2.44 26.15
N LEU A 710 -10.04 1.63 25.91
CA LEU A 710 -10.73 0.82 26.95
C LEU A 710 -9.76 -0.05 27.77
N GLU A 711 -8.65 -0.48 27.19
CA GLU A 711 -7.68 -1.39 27.81
C GLU A 711 -6.60 -0.69 28.64
N LEU A 712 -6.40 0.61 28.44
CA LEU A 712 -5.33 1.39 29.07
C LEU A 712 -5.83 2.40 30.11
N VAL A 713 -7.13 2.41 30.34
CA VAL A 713 -7.81 3.43 31.14
C VAL A 713 -8.84 2.79 32.04
N HIS A 714 -9.18 3.49 33.12
CA HIS A 714 -10.25 3.08 34.02
C HIS A 714 -11.59 3.65 33.60
N LEU A 715 -11.58 4.74 32.82
CA LEU A 715 -12.77 5.35 32.23
C LEU A 715 -12.52 5.73 30.77
N GLN A 716 -13.29 5.12 29.88
CA GLN A 716 -13.19 5.33 28.44
C GLN A 716 -14.07 6.50 28.01
N LEU A 717 -13.48 7.47 27.32
CA LEU A 717 -14.21 8.47 26.54
C LEU A 717 -13.97 8.20 25.04
N ARG A 718 -15.01 7.79 24.33
CA ARG A 718 -14.93 7.32 22.93
C ARG A 718 -14.93 8.48 21.93
N ASP A 719 -13.83 9.22 21.91
CA ASP A 719 -13.61 10.31 20.95
C ASP A 719 -12.15 10.32 20.50
N GLU A 720 -11.91 10.50 19.20
CA GLU A 720 -10.57 10.45 18.59
C GLU A 720 -9.64 11.56 19.07
N ARG A 721 -10.20 12.69 19.51
CA ARG A 721 -9.43 13.81 20.09
C ARG A 721 -8.88 13.46 21.48
N ILE A 722 -9.43 12.45 22.13
CA ILE A 722 -8.94 12.00 23.43
C ILE A 722 -7.84 10.95 23.19
N SER A 723 -6.61 11.24 23.61
CA SER A 723 -5.51 10.28 23.56
C SER A 723 -5.82 8.97 24.30
N ARG A 724 -5.18 7.88 23.87
CA ARG A 724 -5.40 6.52 24.40
C ARG A 724 -5.33 6.48 25.93
N ARG A 725 -4.33 7.15 26.50
CA ARG A 725 -4.27 7.56 27.90
C ARG A 725 -4.14 9.08 27.90
N HIS A 726 -5.16 9.79 28.36
CA HIS A 726 -5.22 11.25 28.20
C HIS A 726 -4.75 11.96 29.48
N LEU A 727 -5.36 11.61 30.60
CA LEU A 727 -5.00 12.15 31.91
C LEU A 727 -5.16 11.09 32.98
N ARG A 728 -4.66 11.38 34.18
CA ARG A 728 -4.97 10.61 35.39
C ARG A 728 -5.34 11.51 36.55
N ILE A 729 -6.22 11.01 37.42
CA ILE A 729 -6.58 11.64 38.69
C ILE A 729 -6.09 10.76 39.84
N LYS A 730 -5.34 11.34 40.78
CA LYS A 730 -4.91 10.68 42.02
C LYS A 730 -5.58 11.31 43.24
N SER A 731 -5.89 10.46 44.19
CA SER A 731 -6.44 10.83 45.50
C SER A 731 -5.36 10.61 46.55
N HIS A 732 -5.11 11.64 47.35
CA HIS A 732 -4.26 11.63 48.54
C HIS A 732 -5.13 11.69 49.80
N SER A 733 -4.53 11.59 50.98
CA SER A 733 -5.25 11.63 52.26
C SER A 733 -6.18 12.84 52.37
N ASP A 734 -5.74 14.00 51.88
CA ASP A 734 -6.43 15.29 52.10
C ASP A 734 -6.67 16.12 50.82
N TYR A 735 -6.24 15.66 49.64
CA TYR A 735 -6.37 16.40 48.37
C TYR A 735 -6.35 15.49 47.13
N PHE A 736 -6.68 16.05 45.96
CA PHE A 736 -6.61 15.37 44.67
C PHE A 736 -5.63 16.08 43.73
N THR A 737 -5.03 15.31 42.82
CA THR A 737 -4.25 15.85 41.71
C THR A 737 -4.74 15.32 40.39
N VAL A 738 -4.65 16.13 39.35
CA VAL A 738 -4.85 15.76 37.95
C VAL A 738 -3.55 15.97 37.18
N GLU A 739 -3.23 15.04 36.29
CA GLU A 739 -1.99 15.05 35.51
C GLU A 739 -2.29 14.66 34.06
N ASP A 740 -1.82 15.46 33.11
CA ASP A 740 -1.88 15.15 31.68
C ASP A 740 -0.82 14.10 31.31
N LEU A 741 -1.22 13.04 30.60
CA LEU A 741 -0.35 11.91 30.24
C LEU A 741 0.27 12.09 28.84
N ASN A 742 0.70 13.31 28.52
CA ASN A 742 1.19 13.74 27.21
C ASN A 742 0.13 13.54 26.12
N SER A 743 -1.07 14.05 26.41
CA SER A 743 -2.18 13.95 25.49
C SER A 743 -2.02 14.90 24.30
N THR A 744 -2.43 14.42 23.13
CA THR A 744 -2.33 15.11 21.83
C THR A 744 -3.05 16.46 21.85
N HIS A 745 -4.23 16.52 22.47
CA HIS A 745 -5.05 17.74 22.55
C HIS A 745 -4.96 18.46 23.91
N GLY A 746 -4.23 17.91 24.88
CA GLY A 746 -4.01 18.50 26.19
C GLY A 746 -5.20 18.41 27.15
N THR A 747 -4.87 18.51 28.44
CA THR A 747 -5.82 18.67 29.55
C THR A 747 -5.76 20.10 30.06
N MET A 748 -6.91 20.74 30.32
CA MET A 748 -6.98 22.08 30.91
C MET A 748 -7.71 22.06 32.25
N LEU A 749 -7.24 22.84 33.22
CA LEU A 749 -7.84 23.03 34.53
C LEU A 749 -8.13 24.52 34.74
N ASP A 750 -9.40 24.88 34.90
CA ASP A 750 -9.90 26.28 34.98
C ASP A 750 -9.39 27.19 33.85
N GLY A 751 -9.23 26.62 32.64
CA GLY A 751 -8.77 27.35 31.46
C GLY A 751 -7.25 27.35 31.25
N GLU A 752 -6.48 26.90 32.23
CA GLU A 752 -5.02 26.78 32.13
C GLU A 752 -4.61 25.38 31.65
N ARG A 753 -3.77 25.30 30.62
CA ARG A 753 -3.30 24.01 30.09
C ARG A 753 -2.26 23.40 31.03
N LEU A 754 -2.48 22.14 31.42
CA LEU A 754 -1.54 21.41 32.27
C LEU A 754 -0.29 21.04 31.47
N LYS A 755 0.87 21.10 32.13
CA LYS A 755 2.12 20.60 31.55
C LYS A 755 2.13 19.07 31.62
N ALA A 756 2.48 18.42 30.50
CA ALA A 756 2.54 16.96 30.42
C ALA A 756 3.41 16.38 31.54
N PHE A 757 2.90 15.33 32.19
CA PHE A 757 3.51 14.59 33.29
C PHE A 757 3.84 15.41 34.55
N LEU A 758 3.21 16.58 34.73
CA LEU A 758 3.32 17.38 35.95
C LEU A 758 1.97 17.43 36.67
N PRO A 759 1.82 16.78 37.85
CA PRO A 759 0.57 16.79 38.60
C PRO A 759 0.19 18.19 39.10
N ALA A 760 -1.07 18.56 38.92
CA ALA A 760 -1.66 19.81 39.42
C ALA A 760 -2.78 19.51 40.44
N PRO A 761 -2.91 20.29 41.54
CA PRO A 761 -4.01 20.10 42.49
C PRO A 761 -5.37 20.38 41.85
N ILE A 762 -6.38 19.54 42.11
CA ILE A 762 -7.77 19.74 41.68
C ILE A 762 -8.73 19.69 42.88
N LYS A 763 -9.69 20.61 42.93
CA LYS A 763 -10.64 20.84 44.02
C LYS A 763 -12.09 20.73 43.54
N HIS A 764 -12.99 20.48 44.48
CA HIS A 764 -14.43 20.48 44.21
C HIS A 764 -14.86 21.78 43.50
N GLY A 765 -15.59 21.66 42.40
CA GLY A 765 -16.16 22.77 41.65
C GLY A 765 -15.29 23.29 40.51
N GLN A 766 -14.04 22.83 40.37
CA GLN A 766 -13.16 23.26 39.28
C GLN A 766 -13.51 22.61 37.94
N LEU A 767 -13.29 23.36 36.86
CA LEU A 767 -13.54 22.94 35.49
C LEU A 767 -12.33 22.18 34.94
N LEU A 768 -12.54 20.93 34.57
CA LEU A 768 -11.58 20.07 33.89
C LEU A 768 -12.01 19.87 32.45
N ARG A 769 -11.19 20.30 31.49
CA ARG A 769 -11.40 20.06 30.06
C ARG A 769 -10.45 18.97 29.56
N ILE A 770 -11.03 17.95 28.92
CA ILE A 770 -10.35 16.79 28.36
C ILE A 770 -10.54 16.86 26.84
N ALA A 771 -9.51 17.24 26.09
CA ALA A 771 -9.67 17.71 24.70
C ALA A 771 -10.75 18.80 24.59
N ASP A 772 -11.91 18.51 23.98
CA ASP A 772 -13.03 19.45 23.83
C ASP A 772 -14.18 19.23 24.83
N PHE A 773 -14.09 18.20 25.67
CA PHE A 773 -15.13 17.86 26.63
C PHE A 773 -14.89 18.56 27.96
N SER A 774 -15.91 19.23 28.48
CA SER A 774 -15.82 20.06 29.68
C SER A 774 -16.61 19.46 30.84
N TYR A 775 -15.92 19.21 31.95
CA TYR A 775 -16.47 18.57 33.15
C TYR A 775 -16.15 19.38 34.41
N VAL A 776 -17.09 19.45 35.35
CA VAL A 776 -16.87 19.97 36.69
C VAL A 776 -16.49 18.82 37.62
N PHE A 777 -15.35 18.92 38.30
CA PHE A 777 -14.95 17.94 39.32
C PHE A 777 -15.78 18.10 40.58
N LYS A 778 -16.42 17.01 41.02
CA LYS A 778 -17.31 16.99 42.18
C LYS A 778 -16.82 15.97 43.20
N VAL A 779 -16.82 16.41 44.45
CA VAL A 779 -16.61 15.59 45.66
C VAL A 779 -17.91 15.69 46.46
N SER A 780 -18.47 14.54 46.85
CA SER A 780 -19.79 14.36 47.47
C SER A 780 -19.70 14.39 48.99
#